data_AF-A0AAN6N453-F1
#
_entry.id   AF-A0AAN6N453-F1
#
_cell.length_a   1.000
_cell.length_b   1.000
_cell.length_c   1.000
_cell.angle_alpha   90.00
_cell.angle_beta   90.00
_cell.angle_gamma   90.00
#
_symmetry.space_group_name_H-M   'P 1'
#
loop_
_entity.id
_entity.type
_entity.pdbx_description
1 polymer ?
#
loop_
_entity_poly.entity_id
_entity_poly.type
_entity_poly.pdbx_seq_one_letter_code
_entity_poly.pdbx_strand_id
1 'polypeptide(L)'
;MARPKDCYLTLTVRNLPLGTTAQDVTDHINRHCSGTKPVVRPLVRDLNRPLLYTTVTICQESEAKCRAVRDRLNVTQIYPRAPTSEVRESGITVNDEFLGVTTLAEHENPHFDMYFIHGLGGHAFKSWSTDRDFPQMWPRDFLPNDIKERPLDPRSPDGPKLAGRFSTIGYRANIFSTWSATTTIEKAAENLLATLRADRPEGSERPMYFACHSLGGVVTCQALIQALRDDESKSEKQQHYRKVFFQNGQCLAKGFFFFGTPFEGSKLAGYASRIVRFLKGNDALIDSMKVQSDQLPTIVGKFNQLRSASETRIPIMIAYEMQPMYGVKFVTFPESAMSSFDVPTIGIDGDHRTMIKFPHNQDKSYREVSEHMIRIIQATLSGSSSSPPLEPNSPSGGPFAPSPPGRSQTNMTARTLPPAYPGPPIEAQYANPRTSSYGFGSVSSAASSSSQIPSPDHDAKPHAGNPWANNPWRQSTNGSSSGQDPAVAPVAFGELMQPGHKGAEDKTEFALLSQFDIVFLIDDTGSMSEMGGELRKSKWDELIESLRYTVDIVCKYDKDGVDVHFLCNDEKDEQGIKQGQRVLDLLTKEVSPDEEGGGTFISQPLWMILTAYLDKWEEFRRRISERLRPEKLKKLNLIVITDGAADDKESVEDVIVGAARRLDELGAPFDQVGIQFLQIGRDADAARWLLLLDESLKEKHKVRDIVDTRPWDSPQEINKSFQTRLVQILLGGVSRDIDKRQSVAMH
;
A
#
# COMPACT_ATOMS: atom_id res chain seq x y z
N MET A 1 -15.96 -31.36 8.53
CA MET A 1 -15.45 -30.36 9.49
C MET A 1 -13.96 -30.16 9.25
N ALA A 2 -13.58 -29.05 8.62
CA ALA A 2 -12.17 -28.70 8.47
C ALA A 2 -11.62 -28.32 9.86
N ARG A 3 -10.41 -28.77 10.22
CA ARG A 3 -9.76 -28.33 11.46
C ARG A 3 -9.52 -26.81 11.37
N PRO A 4 -9.74 -26.05 12.46
CA PRO A 4 -9.37 -24.64 12.49
C PRO A 4 -7.87 -24.49 12.17
N LYS A 5 -7.53 -23.51 11.34
CA LYS A 5 -6.15 -23.25 10.91
C LYS A 5 -5.37 -22.66 12.08
N ASP A 6 -4.26 -23.30 12.46
CA ASP A 6 -3.37 -22.81 13.50
C ASP A 6 -2.85 -21.40 13.17
N CYS A 7 -3.01 -20.46 14.11
CA CYS A 7 -2.54 -19.08 13.98
C CYS A 7 -1.30 -18.87 14.85
N TYR A 8 -0.21 -18.41 14.22
CA TYR A 8 1.06 -18.15 14.89
C TYR A 8 1.29 -16.67 15.10
N LEU A 9 1.78 -16.29 16.29
CA LEU A 9 2.26 -14.94 16.57
C LEU A 9 3.64 -15.03 17.22
N THR A 10 4.59 -14.25 16.70
CA THR A 10 5.91 -14.12 17.32
C THR A 10 5.99 -12.80 18.07
N LEU A 11 6.49 -12.87 19.31
CA LEU A 11 6.56 -11.78 20.27
C LEU A 11 8.02 -11.54 20.65
N THR A 12 8.37 -10.30 20.97
CA THR A 12 9.56 -10.00 21.78
C THR A 12 9.15 -10.00 23.25
N VAL A 13 9.92 -10.66 24.10
CA VAL A 13 9.74 -10.68 25.55
C VAL A 13 10.99 -10.07 26.17
N ARG A 14 10.87 -8.84 26.67
CA ARG A 14 11.96 -8.01 27.21
C ARG A 14 11.84 -7.82 28.73
N ASN A 15 12.89 -7.28 29.33
CA ASN A 15 13.05 -7.08 30.77
C ASN A 15 13.06 -8.39 31.58
N LEU A 16 13.66 -9.44 31.01
CA LEU A 16 13.86 -10.69 31.74
C LEU A 16 15.04 -10.53 32.72
N PRO A 17 14.93 -10.91 33.99
CA PRO A 17 16.06 -10.87 34.91
C PRO A 17 17.23 -11.74 34.45
N LEU A 18 18.46 -11.39 34.84
CA LEU A 18 19.61 -12.26 34.65
C LEU A 18 19.38 -13.62 35.34
N GLY A 19 19.87 -14.68 34.70
CA GLY A 19 19.64 -16.06 35.15
C GLY A 19 18.32 -16.66 34.67
N THR A 20 17.44 -15.89 34.03
CA THR A 20 16.23 -16.45 33.38
C THR A 20 16.65 -17.44 32.30
N THR A 21 16.01 -18.60 32.26
CA THR A 21 16.22 -19.63 31.24
C THR A 21 15.07 -19.67 30.23
N ALA A 22 15.28 -20.32 29.08
CA ALA A 22 14.20 -20.55 28.11
C ALA A 22 13.05 -21.38 28.71
N GLN A 23 13.37 -22.28 29.65
CA GLN A 23 12.37 -23.06 30.38
C GLN A 23 11.54 -22.18 31.32
N ASP A 24 12.16 -21.22 32.00
CA ASP A 24 11.42 -20.28 32.87
C ASP A 24 10.39 -19.48 32.06
N VAL A 25 10.78 -18.99 30.88
CA VAL A 25 9.88 -18.26 29.97
C VAL A 25 8.76 -19.18 29.46
N THR A 26 9.09 -20.41 29.08
CA THR A 26 8.12 -21.43 28.64
C THR A 26 7.08 -21.71 29.73
N ASP A 27 7.55 -21.97 30.96
CA ASP A 27 6.71 -22.27 32.11
C ASP A 27 5.88 -21.06 32.53
N HIS A 28 6.42 -19.84 32.40
CA HIS A 28 5.69 -18.61 32.63
C HIS A 28 4.52 -18.45 31.65
N ILE A 29 4.77 -18.60 30.36
CA ILE A 29 3.73 -18.47 29.35
C ILE A 29 2.64 -19.54 29.52
N ASN A 30 3.04 -20.79 29.77
CA ASN A 30 2.10 -21.89 30.00
C ASN A 30 1.23 -21.67 31.26
N ARG A 31 1.77 -21.05 32.33
CA ARG A 31 1.01 -20.71 33.54
C ARG A 31 -0.06 -19.64 33.31
N HIS A 32 0.23 -18.63 32.48
CA HIS A 32 -0.69 -17.53 32.23
C HIS A 32 -1.66 -17.79 31.07
N CYS A 33 -1.26 -18.65 30.13
CA CYS A 33 -1.94 -18.86 28.86
C CYS A 33 -1.93 -20.35 28.47
N SER A 34 -3.02 -21.06 28.80
CA SER A 34 -3.19 -22.49 28.51
C SER A 34 -3.22 -22.77 27.01
N GLY A 35 -2.59 -23.87 26.58
CA GLY A 35 -2.67 -24.36 25.20
C GLY A 35 -1.79 -23.64 24.18
N THR A 36 -0.90 -22.73 24.60
CA THR A 36 -0.08 -21.88 23.72
C THR A 36 1.12 -22.57 23.06
N LYS A 37 1.62 -23.68 23.64
CA LYS A 37 2.83 -24.41 23.20
C LYS A 37 3.94 -23.45 22.72
N PRO A 38 4.45 -22.56 23.60
CA PRO A 38 5.39 -21.52 23.20
C PRO A 38 6.73 -22.11 22.75
N VAL A 39 7.26 -21.59 21.65
CA VAL A 39 8.62 -21.86 21.18
C VAL A 39 9.49 -20.68 21.54
N VAL A 40 10.24 -20.82 22.63
CA VAL A 40 11.17 -19.81 23.13
C VAL A 40 12.53 -19.97 22.46
N ARG A 41 13.06 -18.89 21.88
CA ARG A 41 14.39 -18.88 21.27
C ARG A 41 15.46 -18.55 22.33
N PRO A 42 16.76 -18.80 22.04
CA PRO A 42 17.82 -18.46 22.98
C PRO A 42 17.73 -17.03 23.49
N LEU A 43 17.97 -16.84 24.78
CA LEU A 43 17.91 -15.52 25.40
C LEU A 43 19.17 -14.73 25.04
N VAL A 44 18.98 -13.44 24.79
CA VAL A 44 20.04 -12.49 24.45
C VAL A 44 20.17 -11.47 25.58
N ARG A 45 21.40 -11.04 25.88
CA ARG A 45 21.64 -9.95 26.84
C ARG A 45 21.30 -8.60 26.20
N ASP A 46 20.63 -7.75 26.96
CA ASP A 46 20.53 -6.34 26.64
C ASP A 46 21.91 -5.70 26.84
N LEU A 47 22.41 -4.96 25.86
CA LEU A 47 23.74 -4.33 25.91
C LEU A 47 23.78 -3.18 26.91
N ASN A 48 22.65 -2.49 27.11
CA ASN A 48 22.58 -1.27 27.90
C ASN A 48 22.01 -1.51 29.30
N ARG A 49 21.50 -2.72 29.57
CA ARG A 49 20.84 -3.05 30.84
C ARG A 49 21.25 -4.45 31.30
N PRO A 50 21.35 -4.72 32.62
CA PRO A 50 21.60 -6.06 33.14
C PRO A 50 20.34 -6.92 33.06
N LEU A 51 19.80 -7.10 31.86
CA LEU A 51 18.55 -7.80 31.56
C LEU A 51 18.75 -8.71 30.35
N LEU A 52 17.87 -9.68 30.21
CA LEU A 52 17.76 -10.56 29.06
C LEU A 52 16.49 -10.21 28.28
N TYR A 53 16.44 -10.66 27.03
CA TYR A 53 15.22 -10.74 26.27
C TYR A 53 15.27 -11.91 25.29
N THR A 54 14.13 -12.28 24.72
CA THR A 54 14.03 -13.35 23.71
C THR A 54 12.90 -13.09 22.72
N THR A 55 12.88 -13.87 21.64
CA THR A 55 11.70 -14.00 20.78
C THR A 55 10.95 -15.27 21.10
N VAL A 56 9.63 -15.19 21.19
CA VAL A 56 8.75 -16.32 21.47
C VAL A 56 7.69 -16.43 20.40
N THR A 57 7.55 -17.61 19.79
CA THR A 57 6.43 -17.89 18.89
C THR A 57 5.38 -18.69 19.65
N ILE A 58 4.14 -18.17 19.67
CA ILE A 58 2.97 -18.84 20.25
C ILE A 58 2.02 -19.29 19.14
N CYS A 59 1.24 -20.33 19.42
CA CYS A 59 0.19 -20.84 18.54
C CYS A 59 -1.16 -20.79 19.24
N GLN A 60 -2.19 -20.28 18.56
CA GLN A 60 -3.58 -20.27 19.03
C GLN A 60 -4.55 -20.51 17.87
N GLU A 61 -5.83 -20.72 18.19
CA GLU A 61 -6.88 -20.95 17.20
C GLU A 61 -7.23 -19.71 16.36
N SER A 62 -6.82 -18.51 16.79
CA SER A 62 -7.07 -17.26 16.05
C SER A 62 -6.06 -16.17 16.40
N GLU A 63 -5.92 -15.18 15.52
CA GLU A 63 -5.04 -14.03 15.75
C GLU A 63 -5.47 -13.21 16.97
N ALA A 64 -6.78 -13.05 17.19
CA ALA A 64 -7.32 -12.39 18.37
C ALA A 64 -6.90 -13.11 19.67
N LYS A 65 -6.89 -14.45 19.68
CA LYS A 65 -6.40 -15.22 20.84
C LYS A 65 -4.89 -15.05 21.03
N CYS A 66 -4.11 -15.02 19.96
CA CYS A 66 -2.68 -14.70 20.03
C CYS A 66 -2.44 -13.30 20.65
N ARG A 67 -3.21 -12.28 20.23
CA ARG A 67 -3.12 -10.92 20.80
C ARG A 67 -3.55 -10.88 22.26
N ALA A 68 -4.60 -11.60 22.63
CA ALA A 68 -5.01 -11.73 24.03
C ALA A 68 -3.93 -12.38 24.91
N VAL A 69 -3.18 -13.36 24.37
CA VAL A 69 -2.01 -13.94 25.06
C VAL A 69 -0.92 -12.89 25.25
N ARG A 70 -0.57 -12.12 24.20
CA ARG A 70 0.39 -11.01 24.29
C ARG A 70 -0.02 -10.03 25.39
N ASP A 71 -1.26 -9.56 25.35
CA ASP A 71 -1.77 -8.53 26.28
C ASP A 71 -1.80 -9.01 27.72
N ARG A 72 -2.14 -10.29 27.92
CA ARG A 72 -2.12 -10.92 29.25
C ARG A 72 -0.71 -11.08 29.82
N LEU A 73 0.28 -11.37 28.97
CA LEU A 73 1.67 -11.52 29.40
C LEU A 73 2.32 -10.17 29.66
N ASN A 74 1.88 -9.12 28.96
CA ASN A 74 2.31 -7.76 29.24
C ASN A 74 1.95 -7.43 30.69
N VAL A 75 2.84 -6.73 31.41
CA VAL A 75 2.71 -6.42 32.85
C VAL A 75 2.80 -7.61 33.84
N THR A 76 3.08 -8.82 33.38
CA THR A 76 3.40 -9.94 34.30
C THR A 76 4.84 -9.87 34.80
N GLN A 77 5.15 -10.60 35.87
CA GLN A 77 6.52 -10.71 36.40
C GLN A 77 7.02 -12.14 36.24
N ILE A 78 8.26 -12.27 35.78
CA ILE A 78 8.95 -13.56 35.68
C ILE A 78 10.16 -13.55 36.61
N TYR A 79 10.34 -14.65 37.33
CA TYR A 79 11.48 -14.84 38.21
C TYR A 79 12.24 -16.09 37.78
N PRO A 80 13.58 -16.00 37.63
CA PRO A 80 14.39 -17.17 37.39
C PRO A 80 14.26 -18.15 38.56
N ARG A 81 14.15 -19.44 38.27
CA ARG A 81 14.11 -20.48 39.32
C ARG A 81 15.36 -20.52 40.19
N ALA A 82 16.51 -20.17 39.61
CA ALA A 82 17.80 -20.07 40.28
C ALA A 82 18.40 -18.69 39.97
N PRO A 83 18.05 -17.63 40.74
CA PRO A 83 18.57 -16.29 40.51
C PRO A 83 20.08 -16.26 40.75
N THR A 84 20.84 -15.66 39.84
CA THR A 84 22.29 -15.47 39.96
C THR A 84 22.68 -14.18 40.68
N SER A 85 21.70 -13.32 40.99
CA SER A 85 21.84 -12.04 41.70
C SER A 85 20.48 -11.59 42.28
N GLU A 86 20.48 -10.52 43.08
CA GLU A 86 19.25 -9.89 43.61
C GLU A 86 18.31 -9.49 42.46
N VAL A 87 17.10 -10.05 42.42
CA VAL A 87 16.13 -9.80 41.35
C VAL A 87 15.29 -8.58 41.72
N ARG A 88 15.53 -7.45 41.05
CA ARG A 88 14.64 -6.28 41.17
C ARG A 88 13.29 -6.62 40.54
N GLU A 89 12.20 -6.27 41.22
CA GLU A 89 10.85 -6.40 40.67
C GLU A 89 10.69 -5.49 39.45
N SER A 90 10.72 -6.08 38.26
CA SER A 90 10.38 -5.39 37.03
C SER A 90 9.48 -6.29 36.19
N GLY A 91 8.30 -5.78 35.82
CA GLY A 91 7.40 -6.48 34.89
C GLY A 91 8.08 -6.71 33.54
N ILE A 92 7.74 -7.82 32.89
CA ILE A 92 8.16 -8.09 31.52
C ILE A 92 7.39 -7.20 30.56
N THR A 93 8.04 -6.86 29.44
CA THR A 93 7.39 -6.17 28.32
C THR A 93 7.25 -7.14 27.17
N VAL A 94 6.03 -7.29 26.67
CA VAL A 94 5.72 -8.19 25.55
C VAL A 94 5.11 -7.39 24.41
N ASN A 95 5.70 -7.45 23.22
CA ASN A 95 5.18 -6.79 22.03
C ASN A 95 5.37 -7.64 20.77
N ASP A 96 4.60 -7.35 19.74
CA ASP A 96 4.66 -7.95 18.42
C ASP A 96 5.11 -6.96 17.33
N GLU A 97 5.55 -5.75 17.70
CA GLU A 97 5.87 -4.67 16.74
C GLU A 97 7.31 -4.72 16.20
N PHE A 98 8.25 -5.34 16.94
CA PHE A 98 9.68 -5.46 16.58
C PHE A 98 10.38 -4.14 16.24
N LEU A 99 10.01 -3.04 16.89
CA LEU A 99 10.60 -1.71 16.65
C LEU A 99 11.97 -1.55 17.28
N GLY A 100 12.82 -0.76 16.62
CA GLY A 100 14.22 -0.59 16.96
C GLY A 100 15.04 -1.84 16.67
N VAL A 101 16.16 -2.00 17.36
CA VAL A 101 17.01 -3.19 17.20
C VAL A 101 16.46 -4.34 18.03
N THR A 102 16.29 -5.49 17.38
CA THR A 102 16.02 -6.76 18.03
C THR A 102 17.10 -7.76 17.60
N THR A 103 18.07 -8.02 18.47
CA THR A 103 19.00 -9.16 18.30
C THR A 103 18.22 -10.46 18.39
N LEU A 104 18.35 -11.25 17.33
CA LEU A 104 17.66 -12.51 17.08
C LEU A 104 18.48 -13.69 17.61
N ALA A 105 19.81 -13.60 17.44
CA ALA A 105 20.78 -14.59 17.88
C ALA A 105 22.14 -13.91 18.09
N GLU A 106 22.91 -14.40 19.05
CA GLU A 106 24.27 -13.93 19.34
C GLU A 106 25.13 -15.11 19.77
N HIS A 107 26.27 -15.30 19.10
CA HIS A 107 27.28 -16.29 19.50
C HIS A 107 28.16 -15.72 20.62
N GLU A 108 28.83 -16.58 21.37
CA GLU A 108 29.84 -16.14 22.33
C GLU A 108 30.98 -15.39 21.60
N ASN A 109 31.40 -14.26 22.16
CA ASN A 109 32.48 -13.42 21.62
C ASN A 109 32.32 -13.09 20.11
N PRO A 110 31.22 -12.42 19.72
CA PRO A 110 30.90 -12.21 18.31
C PRO A 110 31.95 -11.33 17.60
N HIS A 111 32.42 -11.80 16.45
CA HIS A 111 33.42 -11.12 15.62
C HIS A 111 32.83 -9.99 14.77
N PHE A 112 31.52 -10.02 14.49
CA PHE A 112 30.83 -9.04 13.66
C PHE A 112 29.36 -8.84 14.07
N ASP A 113 28.78 -7.72 13.63
CA ASP A 113 27.35 -7.42 13.72
C ASP A 113 26.70 -7.55 12.32
N MET A 114 25.56 -8.23 12.24
CA MET A 114 24.76 -8.43 11.03
C MET A 114 23.36 -7.85 11.23
N TYR A 115 23.01 -6.84 10.45
CA TYR A 115 21.72 -6.15 10.54
C TYR A 115 20.83 -6.49 9.35
N PHE A 116 19.59 -6.90 9.65
CA PHE A 116 18.53 -7.19 8.68
C PHE A 116 17.54 -6.03 8.66
N ILE A 117 17.41 -5.38 7.51
CA ILE A 117 16.61 -4.16 7.35
C ILE A 117 15.49 -4.45 6.35
N HIS A 118 14.26 -4.43 6.85
CA HIS A 118 13.09 -4.67 6.01
C HIS A 118 12.80 -3.47 5.10
N GLY A 119 12.03 -3.73 4.04
CA GLY A 119 11.52 -2.70 3.13
C GLY A 119 10.31 -1.96 3.68
N LEU A 120 9.89 -0.94 2.92
CA LEU A 120 8.73 -0.11 3.19
C LEU A 120 7.47 -0.95 3.42
N GLY A 121 6.62 -0.68 4.42
CA GLY A 121 5.41 -1.50 4.71
C GLY A 121 5.67 -2.89 5.28
N GLY A 122 6.94 -3.28 5.37
CA GLY A 122 7.36 -4.54 5.95
C GLY A 122 7.32 -4.50 7.48
N HIS A 123 7.28 -5.69 8.07
CA HIS A 123 7.43 -5.89 9.50
C HIS A 123 8.74 -6.62 9.78
N ALA A 124 9.57 -6.10 10.68
CA ALA A 124 10.96 -6.52 10.86
C ALA A 124 11.18 -8.01 11.14
N PHE A 125 10.18 -8.70 11.71
CA PHE A 125 10.19 -10.16 11.83
C PHE A 125 9.56 -10.85 10.62
N LYS A 126 8.35 -10.40 10.23
CA LYS A 126 7.51 -11.11 9.26
C LYS A 126 8.07 -11.04 7.85
N SER A 127 8.80 -9.97 7.49
CA SER A 127 9.45 -9.86 6.18
C SER A 127 10.38 -11.04 5.92
N TRP A 128 11.14 -11.47 6.94
CA TRP A 128 12.15 -12.52 6.81
C TRP A 128 11.67 -13.90 7.26
N SER A 129 10.37 -14.07 7.55
CA SER A 129 9.80 -15.33 8.01
C SER A 129 8.81 -15.94 7.02
N THR A 130 8.68 -17.26 7.03
CA THR A 130 7.64 -17.98 6.28
C THR A 130 6.21 -17.61 6.75
N ASP A 131 5.23 -17.68 5.85
CA ASP A 131 3.84 -17.23 6.08
C ASP A 131 2.80 -18.35 6.20
N ARG A 132 3.12 -19.59 5.77
CA ARG A 132 2.13 -20.68 5.63
C ARG A 132 2.07 -21.65 6.82
N ASP A 133 3.20 -21.86 7.49
CA ASP A 133 3.38 -22.82 8.60
C ASP A 133 3.98 -22.13 9.82
N PHE A 134 4.54 -22.90 10.76
CA PHE A 134 5.34 -22.34 11.86
C PHE A 134 6.36 -21.33 11.30
N PRO A 135 6.39 -20.09 11.81
CA PRO A 135 7.19 -19.02 11.22
C PRO A 135 8.69 -19.28 11.43
N GLN A 136 9.36 -19.69 10.36
CA GLN A 136 10.82 -19.86 10.32
C GLN A 136 11.45 -18.59 9.77
N MET A 137 12.30 -17.94 10.57
CA MET A 137 13.00 -16.70 10.23
C MET A 137 14.46 -17.02 10.00
N TRP A 138 14.89 -17.17 8.75
CA TRP A 138 16.24 -17.63 8.41
C TRP A 138 17.38 -16.79 9.02
N PRO A 139 17.26 -15.45 9.23
CA PRO A 139 18.26 -14.67 9.97
C PRO A 139 18.48 -15.10 11.42
N ARG A 140 17.49 -15.76 12.02
CA ARG A 140 17.51 -16.27 13.40
C ARG A 140 17.76 -17.78 13.43
N ASP A 141 17.08 -18.51 12.56
CA ASP A 141 16.90 -19.95 12.70
C ASP A 141 17.91 -20.76 11.87
N PHE A 142 18.45 -20.20 10.77
CA PHE A 142 19.38 -20.92 9.87
C PHE A 142 20.77 -20.28 9.86
N LEU A 143 20.87 -19.00 9.48
CA LEU A 143 22.15 -18.35 9.21
C LEU A 143 23.12 -18.37 10.41
N PRO A 144 22.69 -18.11 11.67
CA PRO A 144 23.60 -18.21 12.81
C PRO A 144 24.18 -19.63 12.96
N ASN A 145 23.35 -20.66 12.75
CA ASN A 145 23.79 -22.05 12.82
C ASN A 145 24.76 -22.40 11.69
N ASP A 146 24.52 -21.92 10.49
CA ASP A 146 25.46 -22.16 9.39
C ASP A 146 26.79 -21.44 9.65
N ILE A 147 26.76 -20.22 10.19
CA ILE A 147 27.97 -19.43 10.46
C ILE A 147 28.84 -20.08 11.54
N LYS A 148 28.29 -20.53 12.66
CA LYS A 148 29.10 -21.11 13.76
C LYS A 148 29.83 -22.41 13.39
N GLU A 149 29.42 -23.07 12.31
CA GLU A 149 30.09 -24.28 11.81
C GLU A 149 31.27 -23.95 10.86
N ARG A 150 31.34 -22.72 10.34
CA ARG A 150 32.36 -22.31 9.38
C ARG A 150 33.62 -21.81 10.08
N PRO A 151 34.82 -22.13 9.56
CA PRO A 151 36.05 -21.58 10.10
C PRO A 151 36.12 -20.07 9.89
N LEU A 152 36.77 -19.34 10.79
CA LEU A 152 37.02 -17.91 10.63
C LEU A 152 37.93 -17.63 9.44
N ASP A 153 39.01 -18.40 9.32
CA ASP A 153 39.91 -18.39 8.17
C ASP A 153 39.73 -19.70 7.38
N PRO A 154 39.27 -19.66 6.13
CA PRO A 154 39.16 -20.84 5.27
C PRO A 154 40.47 -21.63 5.12
N ARG A 155 41.63 -20.99 5.30
CA ARG A 155 42.95 -21.62 5.25
C ARG A 155 43.30 -22.38 6.54
N SER A 156 42.49 -22.23 7.60
CA SER A 156 42.62 -22.93 8.87
C SER A 156 41.28 -23.57 9.28
N PRO A 157 40.90 -24.72 8.68
CA PRO A 157 39.60 -25.35 8.91
C PRO A 157 39.32 -25.76 10.37
N ASP A 158 40.40 -26.12 11.08
CA ASP A 158 40.38 -26.52 12.50
C ASP A 158 40.58 -25.34 13.46
N GLY A 159 40.72 -24.12 12.94
CA GLY A 159 40.87 -22.90 13.72
C GLY A 159 39.56 -22.42 14.37
N PRO A 160 39.58 -21.21 14.97
CA PRO A 160 38.38 -20.59 15.53
C PRO A 160 37.26 -20.55 14.49
N LYS A 161 36.03 -20.84 14.93
CA LYS A 161 34.84 -20.74 14.08
C LYS A 161 34.33 -19.31 14.02
N LEU A 162 33.52 -18.97 13.01
CA LEU A 162 32.89 -17.66 12.95
C LEU A 162 31.87 -17.48 14.07
N ALA A 163 31.95 -16.34 14.75
CA ALA A 163 30.98 -15.90 15.74
C ALA A 163 30.39 -14.57 15.30
N GLY A 164 29.07 -14.38 15.43
CA GLY A 164 28.39 -13.18 14.98
C GLY A 164 27.19 -12.84 15.84
N ARG A 165 26.78 -11.57 15.77
CA ARG A 165 25.54 -11.05 16.36
C ARG A 165 24.57 -10.69 15.24
N PHE A 166 23.36 -11.26 15.28
CA PHE A 166 22.36 -11.14 14.21
C PHE A 166 21.15 -10.37 14.73
N SER A 167 20.84 -9.23 14.13
CA SER A 167 19.76 -8.36 14.57
C SER A 167 18.87 -7.93 13.41
N THR A 168 17.57 -7.87 13.64
CA THR A 168 16.65 -7.16 12.73
C THR A 168 16.41 -5.75 13.26
N ILE A 169 16.27 -4.78 12.36
CA ILE A 169 15.93 -3.40 12.69
C ILE A 169 14.52 -3.13 12.19
N GLY A 170 13.60 -2.90 13.11
CA GLY A 170 12.27 -2.42 12.79
C GLY A 170 12.13 -0.93 12.93
N TYR A 171 11.42 -0.33 12.00
CA TYR A 171 10.88 1.00 12.10
C TYR A 171 9.38 0.91 11.84
N ARG A 172 8.57 1.77 12.47
CA ARG A 172 7.12 1.71 12.27
C ARG A 172 6.82 2.05 10.82
N ALA A 173 6.58 1.03 10.02
CA ALA A 173 6.17 1.15 8.62
C ALA A 173 4.79 1.81 8.45
N ASN A 174 4.07 2.02 9.57
CA ASN A 174 2.80 2.74 9.66
C ASN A 174 2.90 4.07 10.46
N ILE A 175 4.08 4.49 10.97
CA ILE A 175 4.30 5.88 11.48
C ILE A 175 4.41 6.89 10.35
N PHE A 176 4.34 6.45 9.10
CA PHE A 176 4.21 7.35 7.97
C PHE A 176 2.85 8.09 7.91
N SER A 177 1.91 7.78 8.82
CA SER A 177 0.71 8.61 9.08
C SER A 177 0.91 9.71 10.14
N THR A 178 2.01 9.66 10.91
CA THR A 178 2.38 10.71 11.91
C THR A 178 3.65 11.47 11.54
N TRP A 179 4.36 11.03 10.50
CA TRP A 179 5.33 11.85 9.78
C TRP A 179 4.56 12.69 8.75
N SER A 180 4.69 14.01 8.84
CA SER A 180 4.26 14.93 7.78
C SER A 180 4.74 14.41 6.42
N ALA A 181 4.00 14.72 5.34
CA ALA A 181 4.32 14.47 3.92
C ALA A 181 5.70 15.03 3.44
N THR A 182 6.56 15.41 4.38
CA THR A 182 7.91 15.98 4.24
C THR A 182 9.04 15.02 4.63
N THR A 183 8.78 13.77 5.04
CA THR A 183 9.85 12.82 5.46
C THR A 183 10.49 12.12 4.27
N THR A 184 11.69 12.55 3.92
CA THR A 184 12.48 12.05 2.79
C THR A 184 13.32 10.81 3.13
N ILE A 185 13.86 10.10 2.12
CA ILE A 185 14.86 9.02 2.27
C ILE A 185 16.01 9.46 3.22
N GLU A 186 16.37 10.75 3.20
CA GLU A 186 17.37 11.31 4.11
C GLU A 186 16.98 11.15 5.58
N LYS A 187 15.72 11.42 5.93
CA LYS A 187 15.27 11.36 7.32
C LYS A 187 15.15 9.92 7.82
N ALA A 188 14.70 9.01 6.96
CA ALA A 188 14.73 7.58 7.25
C ALA A 188 16.17 7.09 7.52
N ALA A 189 17.12 7.57 6.72
CA ALA A 189 18.55 7.30 6.93
C ALA A 189 19.08 7.89 8.25
N GLU A 190 18.69 9.11 8.63
CA GLU A 190 19.05 9.69 9.94
C GLU A 190 18.56 8.85 11.12
N ASN A 191 17.32 8.35 11.04
CA ASN A 191 16.73 7.51 12.08
C ASN A 191 17.44 6.16 12.18
N LEU A 192 17.81 5.56 11.04
CA LEU A 192 18.61 4.34 11.00
C LEU A 192 19.99 4.58 11.63
N LEU A 193 20.65 5.70 11.31
CA LEU A 193 21.94 6.09 11.91
C LEU A 193 21.83 6.24 13.43
N ALA A 194 20.79 6.91 13.92
CA ALA A 194 20.55 7.06 15.36
C ALA A 194 20.32 5.70 16.04
N THR A 195 19.59 4.81 15.38
CA THR A 195 19.29 3.45 15.88
C THR A 195 20.55 2.60 15.99
N LEU A 196 21.39 2.59 14.93
CA LEU A 196 22.67 1.88 14.93
C LEU A 196 23.63 2.43 16.00
N ARG A 197 23.64 3.76 16.18
CA ARG A 197 24.46 4.41 17.20
C ARG A 197 24.06 4.00 18.62
N ALA A 198 22.76 3.94 18.90
CA ALA A 198 22.26 3.57 20.22
C ALA A 198 22.46 2.09 20.56
N ASP A 199 22.53 1.24 19.53
CA ASP A 199 22.76 -0.20 19.68
C ASP A 199 24.22 -0.57 19.94
N ARG A 200 25.16 0.13 19.29
CA ARG A 200 26.58 -0.23 19.35
C ARG A 200 27.28 0.40 20.56
N PRO A 201 28.08 -0.38 21.31
CA PRO A 201 28.93 0.17 22.37
C PRO A 201 29.87 1.25 21.83
N GLU A 202 30.07 2.31 22.61
CA GLU A 202 31.01 3.36 22.23
C GLU A 202 32.42 2.78 22.04
N GLY A 203 33.05 3.12 20.91
CA GLY A 203 34.37 2.61 20.55
C GLY A 203 34.39 1.20 19.95
N SER A 204 33.24 0.55 19.72
CA SER A 204 33.20 -0.79 19.10
C SER A 204 33.80 -0.81 17.69
N GLU A 205 34.83 -1.63 17.50
CA GLU A 205 35.51 -1.87 16.22
C GLU A 205 34.93 -3.06 15.43
N ARG A 206 33.89 -3.73 15.94
CA ARG A 206 33.31 -4.90 15.27
C ARG A 206 32.79 -4.54 13.87
N PRO A 207 33.20 -5.25 12.81
CA PRO A 207 32.63 -5.10 11.47
C PRO A 207 31.11 -5.21 11.44
N MET A 208 30.48 -4.45 10.56
CA MET A 208 29.04 -4.45 10.29
C MET A 208 28.73 -4.94 8.89
N TYR A 209 27.68 -5.75 8.80
CA TYR A 209 27.13 -6.25 7.56
C TYR A 209 25.62 -5.99 7.51
N PHE A 210 25.09 -5.72 6.32
CA PHE A 210 23.70 -5.29 6.16
C PHE A 210 22.99 -6.13 5.10
N ALA A 211 21.96 -6.88 5.51
CA ALA A 211 21.01 -7.50 4.59
C ALA A 211 19.77 -6.63 4.48
N CYS A 212 19.49 -6.10 3.29
CA CYS A 212 18.47 -5.07 3.10
C CYS A 212 17.47 -5.52 2.04
N HIS A 213 16.18 -5.39 2.33
CA HIS A 213 15.12 -5.70 1.38
C HIS A 213 14.45 -4.43 0.84
N SER A 214 14.17 -4.41 -0.47
CA SER A 214 13.45 -3.34 -1.17
C SER A 214 13.97 -1.94 -0.79
N LEU A 215 13.10 -0.97 -0.47
CA LEU A 215 13.51 0.40 -0.12
C LEU A 215 14.45 0.47 1.10
N GLY A 216 14.44 -0.53 1.98
CA GLY A 216 15.39 -0.62 3.09
C GLY A 216 16.84 -0.59 2.61
N GLY A 217 17.13 -1.11 1.42
CA GLY A 217 18.45 -1.02 0.79
C GLY A 217 18.84 0.41 0.44
N VAL A 218 17.94 1.18 -0.18
CA VAL A 218 18.16 2.58 -0.54
C VAL A 218 18.36 3.44 0.72
N VAL A 219 17.54 3.26 1.75
CA VAL A 219 17.68 3.96 3.04
C VAL A 219 19.04 3.71 3.66
N THR A 220 19.52 2.47 3.60
CA THR A 220 20.83 2.10 4.15
C THR A 220 21.97 2.68 3.32
N CYS A 221 21.85 2.73 1.98
CA CYS A 221 22.79 3.44 1.12
C CYS A 221 22.88 4.93 1.49
N GLN A 222 21.73 5.59 1.69
CA GLN A 222 21.71 7.01 2.06
C GLN A 222 22.28 7.24 3.47
N ALA A 223 22.07 6.33 4.42
CA ALA A 223 22.68 6.40 5.75
C ALA A 223 24.21 6.36 5.67
N LEU A 224 24.77 5.47 4.83
CA LEU A 224 26.21 5.43 4.59
C LEU A 224 26.71 6.74 3.96
N ILE A 225 26.02 7.26 2.94
CA ILE A 225 26.35 8.53 2.30
C ILE A 225 26.37 9.67 3.32
N GLN A 226 25.34 9.79 4.15
CA GLN A 226 25.25 10.86 5.16
C GLN A 226 26.37 10.78 6.19
N ALA A 227 26.72 9.57 6.65
CA ALA A 227 27.84 9.38 7.57
C ALA A 227 29.20 9.68 6.93
N LEU A 228 29.29 9.63 5.60
CA LEU A 228 30.50 9.80 4.81
C LEU A 228 30.64 11.16 4.09
N ARG A 229 29.63 12.05 4.17
CA ARG A 229 29.73 13.37 3.55
C ARG A 229 30.85 14.19 4.19
N ASP A 230 31.86 14.52 3.38
CA ASP A 230 32.89 15.50 3.70
C ASP A 230 32.37 16.91 3.38
N ASP A 231 31.70 17.52 4.36
CA ASP A 231 31.47 18.96 4.35
C ASP A 231 32.31 19.57 5.49
N GLU A 232 33.17 20.54 5.16
CA GLU A 232 34.08 21.20 6.10
C GLU A 232 33.33 22.10 7.12
N SER A 233 32.05 22.41 6.88
CA SER A 233 31.19 23.20 7.78
C SER A 233 30.51 22.40 8.90
N LYS A 234 31.13 21.30 9.34
CA LYS A 234 30.54 20.22 10.16
C LYS A 234 29.66 20.71 11.31
N SER A 235 28.35 20.47 11.22
CA SER A 235 27.50 20.42 12.41
C SER A 235 27.97 19.29 13.34
N GLU A 236 27.87 19.50 14.65
CA GLU A 236 28.21 18.50 15.68
C GLU A 236 27.51 17.15 15.42
N LYS A 237 26.26 17.21 14.92
CA LYS A 237 25.44 16.05 14.52
C LYS A 237 26.11 15.16 13.47
N GLN A 238 26.80 15.75 12.49
CA GLN A 238 27.38 15.01 11.36
C GLN A 238 28.65 14.25 11.76
N GLN A 239 29.45 14.84 12.67
CA GLN A 239 30.58 14.15 13.29
C GLN A 239 30.12 12.93 14.11
N HIS A 240 28.95 13.02 14.74
CA HIS A 240 28.36 11.91 15.50
C HIS A 240 27.93 10.75 14.59
N TYR A 241 27.40 11.01 13.40
CA TYR A 241 27.03 9.96 12.46
C TYR A 241 28.23 9.26 11.82
N ARG A 242 29.30 9.99 11.53
CA ARG A 242 30.54 9.38 11.03
C ARG A 242 31.07 8.31 12.00
N LYS A 243 31.02 8.56 13.30
CA LYS A 243 31.46 7.61 14.35
C LYS A 243 30.66 6.30 14.39
N VAL A 244 29.48 6.24 13.76
CA VAL A 244 28.71 4.98 13.63
C VAL A 244 29.41 4.02 12.69
N PHE A 245 29.93 4.53 11.57
CA PHE A 245 30.54 3.75 10.52
C PHE A 245 32.07 3.81 10.52
N PHE A 246 32.70 4.67 11.32
CA PHE A 246 34.14 4.82 11.38
C PHE A 246 34.66 4.82 12.81
N GLN A 247 35.68 3.99 13.03
CA GLN A 247 36.46 3.98 14.25
C GLN A 247 37.94 3.88 13.87
N ASN A 248 38.79 4.69 14.49
CA ASN A 248 40.24 4.72 14.24
C ASN A 248 40.62 4.83 12.75
N GLY A 249 39.86 5.63 11.99
CA GLY A 249 40.07 5.85 10.56
C GLY A 249 39.63 4.69 9.66
N GLN A 250 39.13 3.58 10.21
CA GLN A 250 38.66 2.43 9.45
C GLN A 250 37.14 2.45 9.31
N CYS A 251 36.66 2.15 8.10
CA CYS A 251 35.23 1.92 7.86
C CYS A 251 34.80 0.59 8.47
N LEU A 252 33.78 0.62 9.31
CA LEU A 252 33.19 -0.54 9.99
C LEU A 252 32.14 -1.25 9.12
N ALA A 253 31.54 -0.60 8.13
CA ALA A 253 30.68 -1.29 7.15
C ALA A 253 31.56 -2.12 6.20
N LYS A 254 31.37 -3.45 6.22
CA LYS A 254 32.21 -4.41 5.48
C LYS A 254 31.44 -5.27 4.48
N GLY A 255 30.12 -5.12 4.36
CA GLY A 255 29.37 -5.72 3.27
C GLY A 255 27.88 -5.37 3.26
N PHE A 256 27.29 -5.33 2.06
CA PHE A 256 25.85 -5.15 1.85
C PHE A 256 25.27 -6.26 0.98
N PHE A 257 24.10 -6.77 1.38
CA PHE A 257 23.37 -7.84 0.70
C PHE A 257 21.97 -7.32 0.38
N PHE A 258 21.74 -6.96 -0.88
CA PHE A 258 20.50 -6.34 -1.30
C PHE A 258 19.55 -7.38 -1.88
N PHE A 259 18.29 -7.36 -1.44
CA PHE A 259 17.23 -8.24 -1.91
C PHE A 259 16.14 -7.39 -2.56
N GLY A 260 16.02 -7.52 -3.88
CA GLY A 260 15.04 -6.78 -4.68
C GLY A 260 15.12 -5.28 -4.47
N THR A 261 16.30 -4.69 -4.19
CA THR A 261 16.44 -3.25 -3.96
C THR A 261 16.43 -2.49 -5.31
N PRO A 262 15.64 -1.41 -5.47
CA PRO A 262 15.52 -0.74 -6.75
C PRO A 262 16.68 0.25 -6.98
N PHE A 263 17.62 -0.11 -7.84
CA PHE A 263 18.77 0.75 -8.15
C PHE A 263 18.63 1.58 -9.43
N GLU A 264 17.64 1.30 -10.29
CA GLU A 264 17.42 2.01 -11.56
C GLU A 264 16.23 2.98 -11.48
N GLY A 265 16.51 4.29 -11.42
CA GLY A 265 15.51 5.34 -11.19
C GLY A 265 14.44 5.51 -12.28
N SER A 266 14.75 5.23 -13.56
CA SER A 266 13.80 5.37 -14.67
C SER A 266 12.75 4.25 -14.73
N LYS A 267 13.02 3.10 -14.11
CA LYS A 267 12.06 1.99 -13.93
C LYS A 267 11.37 2.02 -12.57
N LEU A 268 11.64 3.05 -11.77
CA LEU A 268 11.09 3.18 -10.44
C LEU A 268 9.58 3.39 -10.43
N ALA A 269 8.98 4.00 -11.46
CA ALA A 269 7.53 4.17 -11.53
C ALA A 269 6.79 2.81 -11.58
N GLY A 270 7.30 1.87 -12.39
CA GLY A 270 6.78 0.49 -12.45
C GLY A 270 7.20 -0.39 -11.27
N TYR A 271 8.19 0.05 -10.48
CA TYR A 271 8.61 -0.60 -9.25
C TYR A 271 7.89 -0.01 -8.02
N ALA A 272 7.53 1.28 -8.07
CA ALA A 272 6.72 1.97 -7.07
C ALA A 272 5.35 1.32 -7.00
N SER A 273 4.71 0.96 -8.13
CA SER A 273 3.47 0.17 -8.13
C SER A 273 3.61 -1.20 -7.44
N ARG A 274 4.79 -1.86 -7.52
CA ARG A 274 5.08 -3.11 -6.79
C ARG A 274 5.19 -2.90 -5.28
N ILE A 275 5.79 -1.77 -4.86
CA ILE A 275 5.87 -1.40 -3.44
C ILE A 275 4.51 -0.91 -2.93
N VAL A 276 3.74 -0.11 -3.69
CA VAL A 276 2.41 0.42 -3.34
C VAL A 276 1.49 -0.70 -2.85
N ARG A 277 1.41 -1.79 -3.62
CA ARG A 277 0.58 -2.96 -3.30
C ARG A 277 1.08 -3.74 -2.08
N PHE A 278 2.34 -3.55 -1.68
CA PHE A 278 2.94 -4.15 -0.47
C PHE A 278 2.64 -3.35 0.81
N LEU A 279 2.30 -2.05 0.71
CA LEU A 279 2.17 -1.17 1.88
C LEU A 279 0.82 -1.20 2.59
N LYS A 280 -0.22 -1.86 2.07
CA LYS A 280 -1.60 -1.78 2.61
C LYS A 280 -1.90 -0.37 3.19
N GLY A 281 -1.89 0.66 2.34
CA GLY A 281 -2.33 2.02 2.70
C GLY A 281 -1.27 3.00 3.24
N ASN A 282 -0.18 3.29 2.52
CA ASN A 282 0.70 4.44 2.84
C ASN A 282 1.21 5.26 1.62
N ASP A 283 0.55 6.36 1.25
CA ASP A 283 0.57 7.11 -0.04
C ASP A 283 1.53 8.26 0.10
N ALA A 284 1.57 8.90 1.27
CA ALA A 284 2.62 9.84 1.64
C ALA A 284 4.03 9.26 1.41
N LEU A 285 4.15 7.94 1.56
CA LEU A 285 5.36 7.18 1.31
C LEU A 285 5.63 6.89 -0.16
N ILE A 286 4.58 6.57 -0.91
CA ILE A 286 4.61 6.31 -2.34
C ILE A 286 4.91 7.60 -3.09
N ASP A 287 4.29 8.71 -2.69
CA ASP A 287 4.49 10.02 -3.26
C ASP A 287 5.86 10.58 -2.86
N SER A 288 6.34 10.35 -1.63
CA SER A 288 7.76 10.61 -1.32
C SER A 288 8.71 9.78 -2.19
N MET A 289 8.40 8.53 -2.52
CA MET A 289 9.23 7.72 -3.43
C MET A 289 9.15 8.18 -4.90
N LYS A 290 7.98 8.59 -5.39
CA LYS A 290 7.79 9.16 -6.73
C LYS A 290 8.51 10.50 -6.85
N VAL A 291 8.35 11.39 -5.86
CA VAL A 291 9.02 12.70 -5.74
C VAL A 291 10.54 12.56 -5.59
N GLN A 292 11.03 11.44 -5.04
CA GLN A 292 12.48 11.19 -4.90
C GLN A 292 13.08 10.24 -5.94
N SER A 293 12.30 9.78 -6.93
CA SER A 293 12.82 8.94 -8.02
C SER A 293 13.95 9.62 -8.79
N ASP A 294 13.92 10.96 -8.88
CA ASP A 294 14.98 11.81 -9.44
C ASP A 294 16.31 11.73 -8.65
N GLN A 295 16.25 11.44 -7.34
CA GLN A 295 17.44 11.36 -6.49
C GLN A 295 18.08 9.97 -6.47
N LEU A 296 17.36 8.92 -6.84
CA LEU A 296 17.88 7.55 -6.75
C LEU A 296 19.14 7.29 -7.58
N PRO A 297 19.23 7.73 -8.87
CA PRO A 297 20.48 7.62 -9.61
C PRO A 297 21.65 8.32 -8.88
N THR A 298 21.38 9.44 -8.21
CA THR A 298 22.38 10.17 -7.43
C THR A 298 22.79 9.41 -6.18
N ILE A 299 21.84 8.84 -5.43
CA ILE A 299 22.12 8.02 -4.24
C ILE A 299 22.94 6.79 -4.64
N VAL A 300 22.52 6.07 -5.68
CA VAL A 300 23.21 4.88 -6.19
C VAL A 300 24.61 5.22 -6.67
N GLY A 301 24.78 6.30 -7.45
CA GLY A 301 26.08 6.77 -7.92
C GLY A 301 27.03 7.12 -6.77
N LYS A 302 26.56 7.89 -5.79
CA LYS A 302 27.35 8.27 -4.61
C LYS A 302 27.70 7.06 -3.73
N PHE A 303 26.75 6.17 -3.51
CA PHE A 303 27.00 4.93 -2.78
C PHE A 303 28.06 4.08 -3.50
N ASN A 304 27.94 3.93 -4.82
CA ASN A 304 28.89 3.17 -5.63
C ASN A 304 30.31 3.78 -5.58
N GLN A 305 30.40 5.11 -5.63
CA GLN A 305 31.67 5.83 -5.46
C GLN A 305 32.27 5.58 -4.07
N LEU A 306 31.46 5.78 -3.01
CA LEU A 306 31.92 5.65 -1.63
C LEU A 306 32.33 4.22 -1.27
N ARG A 307 31.60 3.20 -1.73
CA ARG A 307 31.96 1.80 -1.46
C ARG A 307 33.23 1.36 -2.19
N SER A 308 33.53 1.99 -3.34
CA SER A 308 34.65 1.61 -4.20
C SER A 308 35.94 2.37 -3.87
N ALA A 309 35.86 3.37 -2.98
CA ALA A 309 37.01 4.12 -2.51
C ALA A 309 38.03 3.21 -1.80
N SER A 310 39.31 3.57 -1.86
CA SER A 310 40.42 2.79 -1.29
C SER A 310 40.28 2.56 0.21
N GLU A 311 39.68 3.52 0.91
CA GLU A 311 39.55 3.55 2.37
C GLU A 311 38.41 2.67 2.89
N THR A 312 37.47 2.29 2.02
CA THR A 312 36.24 1.58 2.39
C THR A 312 36.18 0.18 1.77
N ARG A 313 36.36 0.06 0.45
CA ARG A 313 36.27 -1.17 -0.37
C ARG A 313 35.21 -2.15 0.12
N ILE A 314 33.94 -1.73 0.06
CA ILE A 314 32.82 -2.49 0.60
C ILE A 314 32.23 -3.40 -0.49
N PRO A 315 32.31 -4.74 -0.33
CA PRO A 315 31.68 -5.69 -1.25
C PRO A 315 30.16 -5.64 -1.12
N ILE A 316 29.47 -5.92 -2.23
CA ILE A 316 28.02 -6.02 -2.26
C ILE A 316 27.57 -7.29 -2.99
N MET A 317 26.38 -7.77 -2.66
CA MET A 317 25.66 -8.85 -3.35
C MET A 317 24.26 -8.33 -3.69
N ILE A 318 23.77 -8.65 -4.90
CA ILE A 318 22.42 -8.25 -5.33
C ILE A 318 21.62 -9.51 -5.65
N ALA A 319 20.56 -9.76 -4.90
CA ALA A 319 19.58 -10.79 -5.20
C ALA A 319 18.33 -10.16 -5.82
N TYR A 320 17.78 -10.78 -6.86
CA TYR A 320 16.58 -10.32 -7.56
C TYR A 320 15.54 -11.43 -7.70
N GLU A 321 14.27 -11.04 -7.78
CA GLU A 321 13.12 -11.93 -7.92
C GLU A 321 13.00 -12.49 -9.35
N MET A 322 12.78 -13.81 -9.47
CA MET A 322 12.59 -14.49 -10.76
C MET A 322 11.14 -14.79 -11.09
N GLN A 323 10.24 -14.78 -10.11
CA GLN A 323 8.81 -15.00 -10.34
C GLN A 323 8.05 -13.68 -10.41
N PRO A 324 7.06 -13.57 -11.31
CA PRO A 324 6.09 -12.49 -11.22
C PRO A 324 5.26 -12.64 -9.94
N MET A 325 4.80 -11.52 -9.39
CA MET A 325 3.75 -11.57 -8.36
C MET A 325 2.45 -12.11 -8.99
N TYR A 326 1.71 -12.95 -8.27
CA TYR A 326 0.38 -13.43 -8.70
C TYR A 326 -0.50 -12.23 -9.08
N GLY A 327 -1.05 -12.23 -10.31
CA GLY A 327 -1.83 -11.12 -10.88
C GLY A 327 -1.04 -10.05 -11.66
N VAL A 328 0.29 -10.16 -11.79
CA VAL A 328 1.11 -9.18 -12.54
C VAL A 328 1.98 -9.90 -13.58
N LYS A 329 1.88 -9.56 -14.88
CA LYS A 329 2.76 -10.12 -15.93
C LYS A 329 4.13 -9.41 -16.01
N PHE A 330 4.93 -9.37 -14.94
CA PHE A 330 6.32 -8.86 -15.04
C PHE A 330 7.27 -9.50 -14.03
N VAL A 331 8.27 -10.22 -14.55
CA VAL A 331 9.49 -10.62 -13.84
C VAL A 331 10.44 -9.41 -13.79
N THR A 332 11.23 -9.25 -12.74
CA THR A 332 12.34 -8.29 -12.77
C THR A 332 13.31 -8.75 -13.85
N PHE A 333 13.30 -8.06 -14.98
CA PHE A 333 14.28 -8.33 -16.03
C PHE A 333 15.66 -8.17 -15.40
N PRO A 334 16.51 -9.22 -15.43
CA PRO A 334 17.81 -9.21 -14.77
C PRO A 334 18.61 -7.93 -15.07
N GLU A 335 18.43 -7.33 -16.25
CA GLU A 335 19.17 -6.14 -16.67
C GLU A 335 18.99 -4.90 -15.77
N SER A 336 17.86 -4.73 -15.06
CA SER A 336 17.63 -3.54 -14.22
C SER A 336 18.36 -3.56 -12.86
N ALA A 337 18.55 -4.73 -12.28
CA ALA A 337 19.35 -4.93 -11.07
C ALA A 337 20.86 -5.05 -11.40
N MET A 338 21.18 -5.54 -12.60
CA MET A 338 22.54 -5.85 -13.05
C MET A 338 23.31 -4.65 -13.65
N SER A 339 22.64 -3.63 -14.18
CA SER A 339 23.31 -2.53 -14.89
C SER A 339 24.03 -1.52 -13.99
N SER A 340 23.62 -1.41 -12.72
CA SER A 340 24.10 -0.37 -11.81
C SER A 340 25.42 -0.72 -11.10
N PHE A 341 25.76 -2.01 -11.04
CA PHE A 341 26.91 -2.52 -10.30
C PHE A 341 27.53 -3.73 -10.99
N ASP A 342 28.85 -3.73 -11.20
CA ASP A 342 29.62 -4.90 -11.68
C ASP A 342 29.94 -5.84 -10.50
N VAL A 343 28.93 -6.59 -10.04
CA VAL A 343 28.97 -7.36 -8.77
C VAL A 343 28.21 -8.69 -8.88
N PRO A 344 28.44 -9.65 -7.97
CA PRO A 344 27.70 -10.91 -7.95
C PRO A 344 26.19 -10.69 -7.83
N THR A 345 25.44 -11.34 -8.72
CA THR A 345 23.98 -11.34 -8.72
C THR A 345 23.42 -12.75 -8.52
N ILE A 346 22.30 -12.86 -7.81
CA ILE A 346 21.64 -14.12 -7.49
C ILE A 346 20.15 -14.02 -7.84
N GLY A 347 19.68 -14.85 -8.77
CA GLY A 347 18.26 -14.99 -9.05
C GLY A 347 17.60 -15.88 -8.00
N ILE A 348 16.54 -15.38 -7.34
CA ILE A 348 15.77 -16.13 -6.36
C ILE A 348 14.44 -16.55 -6.97
N ASP A 349 14.13 -17.84 -6.87
CA ASP A 349 12.85 -18.41 -7.32
C ASP A 349 11.71 -18.04 -6.36
N GLY A 350 11.26 -16.80 -6.49
CA GLY A 350 10.20 -16.20 -5.70
C GLY A 350 9.83 -14.84 -6.26
N ASP A 351 8.72 -14.31 -5.79
CA ASP A 351 8.28 -12.94 -6.06
C ASP A 351 8.97 -11.94 -5.11
N HIS A 352 8.68 -10.65 -5.28
CA HIS A 352 9.31 -9.57 -4.49
C HIS A 352 9.12 -9.72 -2.97
N ARG A 353 8.05 -10.37 -2.51
CA ARG A 353 7.77 -10.60 -1.08
C ARG A 353 8.36 -11.93 -0.59
N THR A 354 8.31 -12.96 -1.42
CA THR A 354 8.68 -14.34 -1.06
C THR A 354 10.17 -14.63 -1.27
N MET A 355 10.89 -13.80 -2.04
CA MET A 355 12.34 -13.95 -2.28
C MET A 355 13.20 -13.89 -1.01
N ILE A 356 12.68 -13.35 0.10
CA ILE A 356 13.38 -13.28 1.40
C ILE A 356 12.82 -14.26 2.45
N LYS A 357 11.93 -15.18 2.04
CA LYS A 357 11.19 -16.10 2.91
C LYS A 357 11.56 -17.56 2.64
N PHE A 358 12.80 -17.92 2.93
CA PHE A 358 13.30 -19.28 2.69
C PHE A 358 12.62 -20.31 3.60
N PRO A 359 12.06 -21.39 3.04
CA PRO A 359 11.28 -22.36 3.82
C PRO A 359 12.13 -23.23 4.75
N HIS A 360 13.37 -23.54 4.37
CA HIS A 360 14.31 -24.37 5.15
C HIS A 360 15.77 -24.11 4.77
N ASN A 361 16.71 -24.54 5.61
CA ASN A 361 18.15 -24.33 5.38
C ASN A 361 18.75 -25.11 4.19
N GLN A 362 18.04 -26.07 3.61
CA GLN A 362 18.44 -26.75 2.38
C GLN A 362 17.89 -26.10 1.10
N ASP A 363 17.20 -24.96 1.23
CA ASP A 363 16.62 -24.27 0.09
C ASP A 363 17.75 -23.80 -0.83
N LYS A 364 17.59 -23.98 -2.15
CA LYS A 364 18.65 -23.70 -3.11
C LYS A 364 19.07 -22.23 -3.06
N SER A 365 18.10 -21.31 -3.10
CA SER A 365 18.36 -19.88 -3.07
C SER A 365 18.95 -19.44 -1.72
N TYR A 366 18.47 -20.00 -0.60
CA TYR A 366 19.08 -19.78 0.71
C TYR A 366 20.56 -20.19 0.75
N ARG A 367 20.89 -21.38 0.25
CA ARG A 367 22.27 -21.89 0.26
C ARG A 367 23.20 -21.02 -0.58
N GLU A 368 22.74 -20.58 -1.76
CA GLU A 368 23.50 -19.67 -2.60
C GLU A 368 23.73 -18.31 -1.92
N VAL A 369 22.68 -17.73 -1.33
CA VAL A 369 22.75 -16.46 -0.60
C VAL A 369 23.67 -16.55 0.62
N SER A 370 23.42 -17.51 1.51
CA SER A 370 24.18 -17.67 2.76
C SER A 370 25.66 -17.95 2.50
N GLU A 371 25.99 -18.75 1.48
CA GLU A 371 27.37 -19.04 1.11
C GLU A 371 28.12 -17.78 0.64
N HIS A 372 27.49 -16.94 -0.18
CA HIS A 372 28.08 -15.66 -0.59
C HIS A 372 28.28 -14.72 0.59
N MET A 373 27.30 -14.63 1.50
CA MET A 373 27.40 -13.84 2.71
C MET A 373 28.58 -14.29 3.59
N ILE A 374 28.69 -15.60 3.83
CA ILE A 374 29.76 -16.19 4.63
C ILE A 374 31.13 -15.91 4.01
N ARG A 375 31.29 -16.06 2.69
CA ARG A 375 32.57 -15.79 2.01
C ARG A 375 33.01 -14.33 2.15
N ILE A 376 32.09 -13.38 2.01
CA ILE A 376 32.37 -11.96 2.19
C ILE A 376 32.81 -11.67 3.65
N ILE A 377 32.14 -12.29 4.62
CA ILE A 377 32.50 -12.17 6.04
C ILE A 377 33.89 -12.74 6.31
N GLN A 378 34.17 -13.97 5.85
CA GLN A 378 35.48 -14.63 6.01
C GLN A 378 36.62 -13.84 5.36
N ALA A 379 36.41 -13.33 4.14
CA ALA A 379 37.44 -12.56 3.44
C ALA A 379 37.83 -11.29 4.22
N THR A 380 36.86 -10.67 4.88
CA THR A 380 37.09 -9.50 5.73
C THR A 380 37.84 -9.87 7.00
N LEU A 381 37.39 -10.91 7.72
CA LEU A 381 37.88 -11.24 9.06
C LEU A 381 39.23 -11.97 9.04
N SER A 382 39.56 -12.69 7.97
CA SER A 382 40.84 -13.40 7.80
C SER A 382 41.97 -12.51 7.27
N GLY A 383 41.70 -11.22 6.98
CA GLY A 383 42.68 -10.28 6.46
C GLY A 383 43.14 -10.57 5.02
N SER A 384 42.42 -11.41 4.27
CA SER A 384 42.72 -11.66 2.86
C SER A 384 42.25 -10.49 1.98
N SER A 385 43.18 -9.66 1.52
CA SER A 385 42.91 -8.51 0.64
C SER A 385 42.61 -8.89 -0.83
N SER A 386 42.26 -10.14 -1.11
CA SER A 386 41.97 -10.63 -2.46
C SER A 386 40.46 -10.82 -2.64
N SER A 387 39.86 -10.01 -3.51
CA SER A 387 38.58 -10.35 -4.13
C SER A 387 38.64 -11.77 -4.71
N PRO A 388 37.62 -12.63 -4.54
CA PRO A 388 37.63 -13.94 -5.18
C PRO A 388 37.55 -13.74 -6.71
N PRO A 389 38.32 -14.52 -7.52
CA PRO A 389 38.07 -14.59 -8.96
C PRO A 389 36.70 -15.24 -9.18
N LEU A 390 35.81 -14.55 -9.90
CA LEU A 390 34.60 -15.16 -10.44
C LEU A 390 35.00 -15.98 -11.68
N GLU A 391 34.96 -17.31 -11.58
CA GLU A 391 34.88 -18.12 -12.79
C GLU A 391 33.47 -17.99 -13.37
N PRO A 392 33.31 -17.59 -14.65
CA PRO A 392 32.01 -17.56 -15.28
C PRO A 392 31.48 -18.99 -15.46
N ASN A 393 30.30 -19.26 -14.92
CA ASN A 393 29.60 -20.53 -15.08
C ASN A 393 29.47 -20.90 -16.56
N SER A 394 30.03 -22.05 -16.93
CA SER A 394 29.82 -22.71 -18.21
C SER A 394 28.38 -23.25 -18.30
N PRO A 395 27.62 -22.99 -19.37
CA PRO A 395 26.33 -23.64 -19.59
C PRO A 395 26.57 -25.04 -20.17
N SER A 396 26.35 -26.08 -19.38
CA SER A 396 26.29 -27.47 -19.89
C SER A 396 24.97 -27.71 -20.64
N GLY A 397 25.10 -28.09 -21.93
CA GLY A 397 24.09 -28.08 -23.02
C GLY A 397 22.88 -29.04 -22.89
N GLY A 398 21.95 -29.11 -23.84
CA GLY A 398 21.86 -28.62 -25.25
C GLY A 398 20.48 -29.05 -25.84
N PRO A 399 20.32 -29.34 -27.15
CA PRO A 399 20.69 -28.60 -28.37
C PRO A 399 19.43 -28.17 -29.18
N PHE A 400 19.54 -27.19 -30.08
CA PHE A 400 19.07 -27.23 -31.49
C PHE A 400 19.28 -25.86 -32.18
N ALA A 401 19.88 -25.92 -33.37
CA ALA A 401 20.30 -24.83 -34.27
C ALA A 401 19.15 -24.38 -35.21
N PRO A 402 19.38 -23.59 -36.29
CA PRO A 402 20.44 -22.63 -36.62
C PRO A 402 19.88 -21.23 -36.99
N SER A 403 20.68 -20.17 -36.82
CA SER A 403 20.44 -18.87 -37.46
C SER A 403 21.04 -18.83 -38.88
N PRO A 404 20.35 -18.27 -39.90
CA PRO A 404 20.95 -17.97 -41.20
C PRO A 404 21.81 -16.68 -41.19
N PRO A 405 22.64 -16.48 -42.23
CA PRO A 405 23.94 -15.82 -42.14
C PRO A 405 23.92 -14.32 -42.43
N GLY A 406 24.93 -13.63 -41.87
CA GLY A 406 25.10 -12.18 -41.95
C GLY A 406 25.78 -11.64 -43.21
N ARG A 407 26.18 -10.37 -43.14
CA ARG A 407 27.22 -9.80 -44.01
C ARG A 407 27.89 -8.59 -43.38
N SER A 408 29.17 -8.81 -43.05
CA SER A 408 30.33 -7.96 -43.27
C SER A 408 30.37 -6.51 -42.75
N GLN A 409 31.32 -6.32 -41.84
CA GLN A 409 32.03 -5.07 -41.56
C GLN A 409 32.53 -4.38 -42.84
N THR A 410 32.42 -3.05 -42.86
CA THR A 410 33.40 -2.18 -43.50
C THR A 410 33.76 -1.04 -42.54
N ASN A 411 35.07 -0.90 -42.30
CA ASN A 411 35.70 0.26 -41.68
C ASN A 411 35.46 1.52 -42.52
N MET A 412 35.32 2.70 -41.89
CA MET A 412 36.19 3.88 -42.12
C MET A 412 35.74 5.13 -41.34
N THR A 413 36.67 5.63 -40.52
CA THR A 413 37.09 7.03 -40.29
C THR A 413 36.11 8.13 -39.84
N ALA A 414 36.60 8.87 -38.84
CA ALA A 414 36.06 10.09 -38.24
C ALA A 414 35.71 11.22 -39.22
N ARG A 415 34.61 11.95 -38.92
CA ARG A 415 34.49 13.40 -39.13
C ARG A 415 33.26 14.00 -38.40
N THR A 416 33.54 14.95 -37.51
CA THR A 416 32.86 16.24 -37.25
C THR A 416 31.32 16.35 -37.30
N LEU A 417 30.76 16.73 -36.14
CA LEU A 417 29.40 17.26 -35.93
C LEU A 417 29.17 18.63 -36.61
N PRO A 418 27.93 18.91 -37.09
CA PRO A 418 27.41 20.27 -37.22
C PRO A 418 26.20 20.55 -36.30
N PRO A 419 25.86 21.84 -36.07
CA PRO A 419 25.11 22.33 -34.90
C PRO A 419 23.59 22.51 -35.10
N ALA A 420 22.94 22.86 -33.99
CA ALA A 420 21.50 23.07 -33.79
C ALA A 420 20.90 24.21 -34.64
N TYR A 421 19.63 24.04 -35.03
CA TYR A 421 18.81 25.06 -35.71
C TYR A 421 17.85 25.79 -34.74
N PRO A 422 17.52 27.06 -35.03
CA PRO A 422 16.85 28.00 -34.13
C PRO A 422 15.33 28.10 -34.37
N GLY A 423 14.60 28.59 -33.36
CA GLY A 423 13.15 28.85 -33.44
C GLY A 423 12.79 30.17 -34.15
N PRO A 424 11.53 30.35 -34.59
CA PRO A 424 11.04 31.60 -35.16
C PRO A 424 10.20 32.45 -34.17
N PRO A 425 9.90 33.72 -34.53
CA PRO A 425 9.86 34.86 -33.59
C PRO A 425 8.46 35.44 -33.29
N ILE A 426 8.44 36.38 -32.34
CA ILE A 426 7.31 37.21 -31.90
C ILE A 426 7.18 38.46 -32.76
N GLU A 427 5.94 38.86 -33.09
CA GLU A 427 5.58 40.26 -33.36
C GLU A 427 4.26 40.64 -32.67
N ALA A 428 4.23 41.87 -32.16
CA ALA A 428 3.16 42.49 -31.38
C ALA A 428 2.14 43.21 -32.27
N GLN A 429 0.90 43.45 -31.78
CA GLN A 429 0.33 44.80 -31.64
C GLN A 429 -1.21 44.89 -31.37
N TYR A 430 -1.54 45.90 -30.54
CA TYR A 430 -2.74 46.75 -30.45
C TYR A 430 -4.07 46.34 -29.76
N ALA A 431 -4.34 47.14 -28.72
CA ALA A 431 -5.56 47.95 -28.48
C ALA A 431 -6.80 47.34 -27.79
N ASN A 432 -7.01 47.83 -26.55
CA ASN A 432 -8.31 48.10 -25.92
C ASN A 432 -8.81 49.49 -26.43
N PRO A 433 -10.09 49.95 -26.32
CA PRO A 433 -10.84 49.92 -25.05
C PRO A 433 -12.41 50.04 -25.08
N ARG A 434 -13.02 50.08 -23.86
CA ARG A 434 -14.32 50.71 -23.46
C ARG A 434 -15.63 49.94 -23.80
N THR A 435 -16.75 49.96 -23.05
CA THR A 435 -17.23 50.55 -21.76
C THR A 435 -18.66 50.05 -21.50
N SER A 436 -19.10 50.08 -20.22
CA SER A 436 -20.47 50.42 -19.72
C SER A 436 -21.67 49.51 -20.08
N SER A 437 -22.73 49.29 -19.27
CA SER A 437 -23.15 49.68 -17.91
C SER A 437 -24.64 49.29 -17.71
N TYR A 438 -25.08 49.05 -16.46
CA TYR A 438 -26.47 49.12 -15.91
C TYR A 438 -27.60 48.29 -16.61
N GLY A 439 -28.63 47.75 -15.96
CA GLY A 439 -29.14 47.78 -14.59
C GLY A 439 -30.53 47.12 -14.52
N PHE A 440 -30.86 46.61 -13.33
CA PHE A 440 -32.16 46.46 -12.63
C PHE A 440 -33.52 46.18 -13.32
N GLY A 441 -34.21 45.18 -12.72
CA GLY A 441 -35.65 45.17 -12.39
C GLY A 441 -36.58 44.47 -13.41
N SER A 442 -37.73 43.86 -13.08
CA SER A 442 -38.43 43.57 -11.83
C SER A 442 -39.76 42.82 -12.16
N VAL A 443 -40.24 42.02 -11.20
CA VAL A 443 -41.62 41.53 -10.87
C VAL A 443 -42.57 40.77 -11.83
N SER A 444 -43.19 39.72 -11.21
CA SER A 444 -44.64 39.33 -11.18
C SER A 444 -45.27 38.65 -12.40
N SER A 445 -46.23 37.71 -12.33
CA SER A 445 -47.09 37.15 -11.27
C SER A 445 -48.00 36.04 -11.85
N ALA A 446 -48.41 35.07 -11.01
CA ALA A 446 -49.76 34.39 -10.95
C ALA A 446 -50.30 33.61 -12.18
N ALA A 447 -51.14 32.56 -12.11
CA ALA A 447 -51.80 31.75 -11.07
C ALA A 447 -52.51 30.53 -11.74
N SER A 448 -52.83 29.50 -10.91
CA SER A 448 -54.00 28.57 -10.97
C SER A 448 -54.19 27.63 -12.19
N SER A 449 -54.72 26.40 -12.13
CA SER A 449 -55.72 25.75 -11.27
C SER A 449 -55.79 24.21 -11.49
N SER A 450 -56.15 23.47 -10.42
CA SER A 450 -56.93 22.21 -10.24
C SER A 450 -57.40 21.36 -11.46
N SER A 451 -57.56 20.02 -11.43
CA SER A 451 -58.46 19.22 -10.54
C SER A 451 -58.34 17.67 -10.73
N GLN A 452 -58.50 16.92 -9.62
CA GLN A 452 -59.34 15.71 -9.34
C GLN A 452 -59.27 14.36 -10.14
N ILE A 453 -58.67 13.32 -9.50
CA ILE A 453 -59.15 11.98 -8.98
C ILE A 453 -60.58 11.52 -9.40
N PRO A 454 -60.87 10.22 -9.76
CA PRO A 454 -60.89 9.06 -8.82
C PRO A 454 -60.64 7.60 -9.31
N SER A 455 -60.34 6.73 -8.33
CA SER A 455 -60.29 5.24 -8.27
C SER A 455 -61.72 4.59 -8.28
N PRO A 456 -61.99 3.28 -7.95
CA PRO A 456 -61.16 2.13 -7.50
C PRO A 456 -61.59 0.71 -8.02
N ASP A 457 -60.92 -0.35 -7.54
CA ASP A 457 -61.49 -1.60 -6.94
C ASP A 457 -60.98 -3.02 -7.35
N HIS A 458 -60.69 -3.79 -6.28
CA HIS A 458 -60.92 -5.23 -5.96
C HIS A 458 -60.15 -6.44 -6.58
N ASP A 459 -59.35 -7.07 -5.68
CA ASP A 459 -59.32 -8.48 -5.21
C ASP A 459 -58.92 -9.73 -6.04
N ALA A 460 -58.19 -10.60 -5.31
CA ALA A 460 -58.15 -12.08 -5.29
C ALA A 460 -57.00 -12.87 -5.98
N LYS A 461 -56.29 -13.66 -5.14
CA LYS A 461 -55.47 -14.86 -5.47
C LYS A 461 -56.36 -16.12 -5.45
N PRO A 462 -56.08 -17.24 -6.17
CA PRO A 462 -55.16 -18.28 -5.63
C PRO A 462 -54.40 -19.21 -6.65
N HIS A 463 -53.30 -19.77 -6.13
CA HIS A 463 -52.55 -21.02 -6.38
C HIS A 463 -52.65 -21.90 -7.66
N ALA A 464 -51.45 -22.41 -7.99
CA ALA A 464 -51.06 -23.78 -8.42
C ALA A 464 -50.84 -24.07 -9.92
N GLY A 465 -49.67 -24.63 -10.22
CA GLY A 465 -49.41 -25.39 -11.45
C GLY A 465 -48.13 -24.99 -12.18
N ASN A 466 -47.03 -25.67 -11.87
CA ASN A 466 -45.81 -25.70 -12.68
C ASN A 466 -46.08 -26.49 -13.97
N PRO A 467 -45.78 -25.91 -15.14
CA PRO A 467 -45.05 -26.69 -16.13
C PRO A 467 -44.01 -25.82 -16.83
N TRP A 468 -42.75 -25.85 -16.36
CA TRP A 468 -41.58 -25.58 -17.20
C TRP A 468 -41.44 -26.66 -18.28
N ALA A 469 -42.40 -26.67 -19.18
CA ALA A 469 -42.34 -27.31 -20.47
C ALA A 469 -42.41 -26.20 -21.52
N ASN A 470 -41.35 -26.13 -22.33
CA ASN A 470 -41.22 -25.41 -23.59
C ASN A 470 -40.86 -23.92 -23.50
N ASN A 471 -39.57 -23.69 -23.74
CA ASN A 471 -38.94 -22.43 -24.10
C ASN A 471 -39.03 -22.24 -25.64
N PRO A 472 -39.67 -21.18 -26.16
CA PRO A 472 -39.66 -20.91 -27.59
C PRO A 472 -39.20 -19.48 -27.91
N TRP A 473 -37.95 -19.10 -27.60
CA TRP A 473 -37.32 -17.95 -28.27
C TRP A 473 -35.85 -18.23 -28.61
N ARG A 474 -35.68 -19.08 -29.64
CA ARG A 474 -34.51 -19.04 -30.52
C ARG A 474 -35.03 -18.91 -31.95
N GLN A 475 -35.14 -17.69 -32.45
CA GLN A 475 -35.17 -17.46 -33.89
C GLN A 475 -34.18 -16.36 -34.25
N SER A 476 -33.29 -16.75 -35.16
CA SER A 476 -32.34 -15.93 -35.87
C SER A 476 -33.08 -15.04 -36.87
N THR A 477 -32.79 -13.75 -36.87
CA THR A 477 -32.94 -12.90 -38.07
C THR A 477 -31.65 -12.15 -38.31
N ASN A 478 -31.01 -12.45 -39.44
CA ASN A 478 -30.01 -11.60 -40.08
C ASN A 478 -30.68 -10.26 -40.44
N GLY A 479 -30.09 -9.17 -39.97
CA GLY A 479 -30.46 -7.80 -40.31
C GLY A 479 -29.45 -6.85 -39.69
N SER A 480 -28.55 -6.33 -40.51
CA SER A 480 -27.52 -5.36 -40.12
C SER A 480 -28.15 -4.01 -39.77
N SER A 481 -28.23 -3.71 -38.47
CA SER A 481 -28.25 -2.37 -37.88
C SER A 481 -27.71 -2.48 -36.45
N SER A 482 -26.71 -1.67 -36.09
CA SER A 482 -26.14 -1.55 -34.75
C SER A 482 -27.20 -1.04 -33.76
N GLY A 483 -27.95 -1.95 -33.12
CA GLY A 483 -28.84 -1.65 -32.00
C GLY A 483 -28.23 -2.17 -30.70
N GLN A 484 -27.95 -1.27 -29.76
CA GLN A 484 -27.64 -1.64 -28.37
C GLN A 484 -28.89 -2.23 -27.71
N ASP A 485 -28.71 -3.21 -26.83
CA ASP A 485 -29.79 -3.78 -26.02
C ASP A 485 -30.37 -2.67 -25.09
N PRO A 486 -31.67 -2.33 -25.18
CA PRO A 486 -32.28 -1.30 -24.34
C PRO A 486 -32.23 -1.64 -22.84
N ALA A 487 -31.91 -2.87 -22.44
CA ALA A 487 -31.67 -3.24 -21.05
C ALA A 487 -30.30 -2.78 -20.50
N VAL A 488 -29.41 -2.28 -21.36
CA VAL A 488 -28.03 -1.85 -20.99
C VAL A 488 -27.77 -0.39 -21.34
N ALA A 489 -28.76 0.32 -21.90
CA ALA A 489 -28.67 1.75 -22.18
C ALA A 489 -28.98 2.60 -20.95
N PRO A 490 -28.29 3.74 -20.74
CA PRO A 490 -28.65 4.68 -19.68
C PRO A 490 -30.03 5.27 -19.97
N VAL A 491 -30.77 5.56 -18.90
CA VAL A 491 -32.05 6.26 -19.02
C VAL A 491 -31.76 7.72 -19.31
N ALA A 492 -32.24 8.20 -20.47
CA ALA A 492 -31.91 9.53 -20.92
C ALA A 492 -32.40 10.59 -19.91
N PHE A 493 -31.61 11.63 -19.69
CA PHE A 493 -31.96 12.72 -18.76
C PHE A 493 -33.36 13.30 -19.02
N GLY A 494 -33.77 13.43 -20.29
CA GLY A 494 -35.11 13.93 -20.63
C GLY A 494 -36.26 13.01 -20.22
N GLU A 495 -36.02 11.70 -20.17
CA GLU A 495 -37.00 10.68 -19.73
C GLU A 495 -37.08 10.65 -18.19
N LEU A 496 -35.93 10.79 -17.52
CA LEU A 496 -35.85 10.93 -16.07
C LEU A 496 -36.60 12.17 -15.56
N MET A 497 -36.66 13.24 -16.35
CA MET A 497 -37.13 14.58 -15.95
C MET A 497 -38.49 14.98 -16.56
N GLN A 498 -39.40 14.03 -16.84
CA GLN A 498 -40.71 14.22 -17.51
C GLN A 498 -41.39 15.61 -17.34
N PRO A 499 -42.07 16.13 -18.39
CA PRO A 499 -42.11 17.55 -18.73
C PRO A 499 -42.93 18.40 -17.76
N GLY A 500 -42.24 19.09 -16.86
CA GLY A 500 -42.74 20.28 -16.17
C GLY A 500 -42.01 21.52 -16.67
N HIS A 501 -42.61 22.21 -17.65
CA HIS A 501 -42.20 23.51 -18.21
C HIS A 501 -40.87 23.57 -18.98
N LYS A 502 -40.96 23.45 -20.31
CA LYS A 502 -40.00 24.04 -21.25
C LYS A 502 -39.93 25.56 -20.99
N GLY A 503 -38.77 26.06 -20.57
CA GLY A 503 -38.47 27.50 -20.58
C GLY A 503 -37.81 28.10 -19.34
N ALA A 504 -37.63 27.36 -18.24
CA ALA A 504 -36.80 27.84 -17.13
C ALA A 504 -35.35 27.41 -17.36
N GLU A 505 -34.40 28.34 -17.25
CA GLU A 505 -32.98 28.01 -17.03
C GLU A 505 -32.88 26.84 -16.05
N ASP A 506 -32.02 25.86 -16.34
CA ASP A 506 -31.90 24.56 -15.66
C ASP A 506 -31.54 24.72 -14.17
N LYS A 507 -32.51 25.18 -13.35
CA LYS A 507 -32.47 25.28 -11.88
C LYS A 507 -32.92 23.96 -11.26
N THR A 508 -32.51 22.85 -11.86
CA THR A 508 -32.66 21.52 -11.26
C THR A 508 -31.66 21.40 -10.11
N GLU A 509 -32.00 20.63 -9.07
CA GLU A 509 -31.09 20.44 -7.92
C GLU A 509 -29.76 19.80 -8.37
N PHE A 510 -29.80 19.00 -9.44
CA PHE A 510 -28.65 18.44 -10.12
C PHE A 510 -27.66 19.48 -10.68
N ALA A 511 -28.05 20.74 -10.87
CA ALA A 511 -27.12 21.79 -11.30
C ALA A 511 -25.95 21.98 -10.32
N LEU A 512 -26.12 21.61 -9.04
CA LEU A 512 -25.04 21.60 -8.06
C LEU A 512 -23.89 20.67 -8.45
N LEU A 513 -24.17 19.56 -9.16
CA LEU A 513 -23.17 18.61 -9.62
C LEU A 513 -22.08 19.25 -10.49
N SER A 514 -22.39 20.34 -11.20
CA SER A 514 -21.40 21.06 -12.04
C SER A 514 -20.24 21.68 -11.25
N GLN A 515 -20.35 21.76 -9.92
CA GLN A 515 -19.30 22.27 -9.03
C GLN A 515 -18.33 21.19 -8.56
N PHE A 516 -18.63 19.92 -8.85
CA PHE A 516 -17.91 18.76 -8.34
C PHE A 516 -17.26 17.98 -9.48
N ASP A 517 -16.09 17.41 -9.21
CA ASP A 517 -15.55 16.25 -9.89
C ASP A 517 -16.26 15.02 -9.31
N ILE A 518 -16.91 14.24 -10.16
CA ILE A 518 -17.70 13.08 -9.76
C ILE A 518 -16.89 11.81 -10.01
N VAL A 519 -16.70 11.04 -8.94
CA VAL A 519 -15.91 9.81 -8.96
C VAL A 519 -16.79 8.66 -8.47
N PHE A 520 -16.87 7.57 -9.24
CA PHE A 520 -17.46 6.31 -8.80
C PHE A 520 -16.36 5.36 -8.32
N LEU A 521 -16.54 4.78 -7.14
CA LEU A 521 -15.77 3.63 -6.68
C LEU A 521 -16.71 2.43 -6.60
N ILE A 522 -16.47 1.43 -7.44
CA ILE A 522 -17.40 0.33 -7.71
C ILE A 522 -16.85 -0.95 -7.10
N ASP A 523 -17.67 -1.58 -6.25
CA ASP A 523 -17.43 -2.92 -5.73
C ASP A 523 -17.67 -3.96 -6.83
N ASP A 524 -16.59 -4.58 -7.28
CA ASP A 524 -16.53 -5.69 -8.22
C ASP A 524 -16.00 -6.97 -7.54
N THR A 525 -16.24 -7.13 -6.23
CA THR A 525 -15.89 -8.34 -5.49
C THR A 525 -16.86 -9.48 -5.79
N GLY A 526 -16.44 -10.73 -5.58
CA GLY A 526 -17.27 -11.91 -5.89
C GLY A 526 -18.63 -11.97 -5.19
N SER A 527 -18.81 -11.26 -4.07
CA SER A 527 -20.11 -11.16 -3.38
C SER A 527 -21.19 -10.47 -4.24
N MET A 528 -20.76 -9.67 -5.23
CA MET A 528 -21.64 -9.03 -6.21
C MET A 528 -22.23 -10.00 -7.23
N SER A 529 -21.63 -11.18 -7.43
CA SER A 529 -22.21 -12.25 -8.27
C SER A 529 -23.36 -12.99 -7.58
N GLU A 530 -23.58 -12.76 -6.27
CA GLU A 530 -24.66 -13.44 -5.55
C GLU A 530 -26.04 -13.02 -6.08
N MET A 531 -26.91 -14.01 -6.22
CA MET A 531 -28.29 -13.78 -6.65
C MET A 531 -29.15 -13.34 -5.47
N GLY A 532 -29.85 -12.22 -5.60
CA GLY A 532 -30.67 -11.62 -4.55
C GLY A 532 -31.99 -11.03 -5.06
N GLY A 533 -32.91 -10.75 -4.14
CA GLY A 533 -34.18 -10.06 -4.41
C GLY A 533 -35.28 -10.89 -5.07
N GLU A 534 -36.47 -10.29 -5.23
CA GLU A 534 -37.69 -10.95 -5.74
C GLU A 534 -37.58 -11.37 -7.23
N LEU A 535 -36.66 -10.77 -7.98
CA LEU A 535 -36.55 -10.87 -9.44
C LEU A 535 -35.44 -11.83 -9.93
N ARG A 536 -34.72 -12.54 -9.05
CA ARG A 536 -33.56 -13.39 -9.40
C ARG A 536 -32.52 -12.64 -10.25
N LYS A 537 -32.15 -11.43 -9.85
CA LYS A 537 -31.02 -10.69 -10.42
C LYS A 537 -29.80 -10.86 -9.52
N SER A 538 -28.59 -10.76 -10.08
CA SER A 538 -27.39 -10.63 -9.25
C SER A 538 -27.30 -9.23 -8.65
N LYS A 539 -26.52 -9.06 -7.59
CA LYS A 539 -26.23 -7.72 -7.05
C LYS A 539 -25.46 -6.86 -8.06
N TRP A 540 -24.62 -7.47 -8.90
CA TRP A 540 -23.99 -6.82 -10.05
C TRP A 540 -25.01 -6.24 -11.03
N ASP A 541 -26.08 -6.99 -11.34
CA ASP A 541 -27.17 -6.50 -12.20
C ASP A 541 -27.91 -5.31 -11.55
N GLU A 542 -28.12 -5.36 -10.22
CA GLU A 542 -28.73 -4.26 -9.46
C GLU A 542 -27.83 -3.01 -9.44
N LEU A 543 -26.52 -3.19 -9.33
CA LEU A 543 -25.54 -2.10 -9.44
C LEU A 543 -25.57 -1.48 -10.83
N ILE A 544 -25.53 -2.29 -11.90
CA ILE A 544 -25.64 -1.80 -13.28
C ILE A 544 -26.97 -1.04 -13.46
N GLU A 545 -28.07 -1.56 -12.94
CA GLU A 545 -29.37 -0.89 -12.95
C GLU A 545 -29.32 0.47 -12.25
N SER A 546 -28.65 0.58 -11.09
CA SER A 546 -28.46 1.86 -10.41
C SER A 546 -27.72 2.89 -11.26
N LEU A 547 -26.66 2.47 -11.96
CA LEU A 547 -25.86 3.33 -12.82
C LEU A 547 -26.66 3.78 -14.04
N ARG A 548 -27.53 2.93 -14.60
CA ARG A 548 -28.40 3.32 -15.73
C ARG A 548 -29.23 4.58 -15.44
N TYR A 549 -29.62 4.82 -14.19
CA TYR A 549 -30.39 6.00 -13.80
C TYR A 549 -29.54 7.21 -13.39
N THR A 550 -28.25 7.05 -13.15
CA THR A 550 -27.38 8.10 -12.59
C THR A 550 -26.35 8.63 -13.58
N VAL A 551 -25.76 7.77 -14.43
CA VAL A 551 -24.55 8.12 -15.23
C VAL A 551 -24.78 9.24 -16.24
N ASP A 552 -25.95 9.28 -16.89
CA ASP A 552 -26.29 10.36 -17.84
C ASP A 552 -26.58 11.68 -17.14
N ILE A 553 -27.09 11.66 -15.90
CA ILE A 553 -27.25 12.87 -15.08
C ILE A 553 -25.86 13.44 -14.77
N VAL A 554 -24.97 12.63 -14.20
CA VAL A 554 -23.66 13.10 -13.75
C VAL A 554 -22.79 13.56 -14.94
N CYS A 555 -22.75 12.80 -16.05
CA CYS A 555 -22.02 13.21 -17.26
C CYS A 555 -22.59 14.48 -17.92
N LYS A 556 -23.89 14.76 -17.73
CA LYS A 556 -24.48 16.01 -18.22
C LYS A 556 -23.92 17.22 -17.46
N TYR A 557 -23.73 17.13 -16.15
CA TYR A 557 -23.29 18.29 -15.34
C TYR A 557 -21.77 18.37 -15.18
N ASP A 558 -21.08 17.23 -15.15
CA ASP A 558 -19.63 17.17 -15.02
C ASP A 558 -18.93 17.19 -16.38
N LYS A 559 -18.38 18.35 -16.78
CA LYS A 559 -17.97 18.63 -18.18
C LYS A 559 -16.56 18.18 -18.56
N ASP A 560 -15.65 18.11 -17.59
CA ASP A 560 -14.32 17.49 -17.74
C ASP A 560 -14.43 15.97 -17.70
N GLY A 561 -15.46 15.43 -17.05
CA GLY A 561 -15.91 14.05 -17.15
C GLY A 561 -15.85 13.33 -15.81
N VAL A 562 -16.52 12.18 -15.72
CA VAL A 562 -16.57 11.38 -14.50
C VAL A 562 -15.47 10.33 -14.49
N ASP A 563 -14.97 10.03 -13.31
CA ASP A 563 -13.96 8.99 -13.10
C ASP A 563 -14.62 7.73 -12.53
N VAL A 564 -14.19 6.56 -12.98
CA VAL A 564 -14.68 5.26 -12.52
C VAL A 564 -13.49 4.43 -12.06
N HIS A 565 -13.57 3.96 -10.82
CA HIS A 565 -12.60 3.09 -10.17
C HIS A 565 -13.24 1.79 -9.72
N PHE A 566 -12.49 0.69 -9.72
CA PHE A 566 -12.92 -0.62 -9.24
C PHE A 566 -12.13 -1.07 -8.00
N LEU A 567 -12.69 -1.96 -7.16
CA LEU A 567 -12.00 -2.49 -5.99
C LEU A 567 -10.96 -3.57 -6.36
N CYS A 568 -11.31 -4.43 -7.31
CA CYS A 568 -10.51 -5.59 -7.71
C CYS A 568 -9.79 -5.36 -9.06
N ASN A 569 -10.51 -4.87 -10.07
CA ASN A 569 -10.00 -4.68 -11.44
C ASN A 569 -9.48 -3.23 -11.66
N ASP A 570 -8.50 -2.78 -10.87
CA ASP A 570 -7.97 -1.41 -10.91
C ASP A 570 -7.29 -1.03 -12.25
N GLU A 571 -6.89 -2.03 -13.06
CA GLU A 571 -6.41 -1.80 -14.42
C GLU A 571 -7.50 -1.36 -15.40
N LYS A 572 -8.77 -1.46 -14.99
CA LYS A 572 -9.95 -1.04 -15.76
C LYS A 572 -10.47 0.34 -15.35
N ASP A 573 -9.80 0.98 -14.39
CA ASP A 573 -10.10 2.36 -14.01
C ASP A 573 -10.00 3.29 -15.23
N GLU A 574 -10.99 4.17 -15.38
CA GLU A 574 -11.06 5.10 -16.50
C GLU A 574 -11.52 6.48 -16.03
N GLN A 575 -10.83 7.51 -16.50
CA GLN A 575 -11.02 8.90 -16.07
C GLN A 575 -11.59 9.76 -17.20
N GLY A 576 -12.30 10.83 -16.84
CA GLY A 576 -12.80 11.82 -17.78
C GLY A 576 -13.86 11.27 -18.75
N ILE A 577 -14.67 10.31 -18.29
CA ILE A 577 -15.75 9.72 -19.09
C ILE A 577 -16.87 10.76 -19.26
N LYS A 578 -17.24 11.05 -20.51
CA LYS A 578 -18.24 12.09 -20.85
C LYS A 578 -19.58 11.55 -21.32
N GLN A 579 -19.70 10.24 -21.45
CA GLN A 579 -20.91 9.57 -21.95
C GLN A 579 -21.28 8.45 -20.99
N GLY A 580 -22.51 8.48 -20.45
CA GLY A 580 -22.95 7.49 -19.48
C GLY A 580 -22.90 6.06 -20.03
N GLN A 581 -23.13 5.88 -21.34
CA GLN A 581 -22.99 4.59 -21.99
C GLN A 581 -21.57 4.00 -21.88
N ARG A 582 -20.51 4.81 -21.82
CA ARG A 582 -19.15 4.29 -21.64
C ARG A 582 -18.96 3.69 -20.25
N VAL A 583 -19.54 4.31 -19.22
CA VAL A 583 -19.56 3.74 -17.85
C VAL A 583 -20.25 2.38 -17.86
N LEU A 584 -21.43 2.27 -18.49
CA LEU A 584 -22.14 0.99 -18.57
C LEU A 584 -21.39 -0.05 -19.42
N ASP A 585 -20.70 0.37 -20.48
CA ASP A 585 -19.88 -0.52 -21.29
C ASP A 585 -18.71 -1.12 -20.49
N LEU A 586 -18.08 -0.36 -19.58
CA LEU A 586 -17.07 -0.90 -18.67
C LEU A 586 -17.65 -2.07 -17.86
N LEU A 587 -18.79 -1.87 -17.22
CA LEU A 587 -19.39 -2.86 -16.31
C LEU A 587 -20.07 -4.05 -17.01
N THR A 588 -20.42 -3.92 -18.29
CA THR A 588 -21.15 -4.96 -19.02
C THR A 588 -20.32 -5.70 -20.05
N LYS A 589 -19.16 -5.15 -20.46
CA LYS A 589 -18.31 -5.73 -21.51
C LYS A 589 -16.88 -5.96 -21.07
N GLU A 590 -16.38 -5.24 -20.08
CA GLU A 590 -14.96 -5.25 -19.73
C GLU A 590 -14.64 -5.73 -18.32
N VAL A 591 -15.55 -5.51 -17.38
CA VAL A 591 -15.43 -5.89 -15.97
C VAL A 591 -16.56 -6.84 -15.61
N SER A 592 -16.23 -7.82 -14.77
CA SER A 592 -17.17 -8.69 -14.09
C SER A 592 -16.72 -8.85 -12.65
N PRO A 593 -17.63 -9.17 -11.70
CA PRO A 593 -17.24 -9.46 -10.33
C PRO A 593 -16.17 -10.54 -10.27
N ASP A 594 -15.23 -10.42 -9.33
CA ASP A 594 -14.16 -11.38 -9.11
C ASP A 594 -14.69 -12.65 -8.41
N GLU A 595 -15.11 -13.63 -9.22
CA GLU A 595 -15.65 -14.91 -8.74
C GLU A 595 -14.59 -15.84 -8.11
N GLU A 596 -13.28 -15.54 -8.21
CA GLU A 596 -12.21 -16.36 -7.63
C GLU A 596 -12.13 -16.24 -6.09
N GLY A 597 -12.89 -15.31 -5.51
CA GLY A 597 -13.06 -15.11 -4.08
C GLY A 597 -12.00 -14.18 -3.48
N GLY A 598 -12.47 -13.21 -2.69
CA GLY A 598 -11.69 -12.20 -2.00
C GLY A 598 -12.61 -11.42 -1.06
N GLY A 599 -12.03 -10.81 -0.02
CA GLY A 599 -12.79 -9.91 0.85
C GLY A 599 -13.07 -8.56 0.18
N THR A 600 -14.05 -7.81 0.69
CA THR A 600 -14.37 -6.46 0.24
C THR A 600 -13.43 -5.46 0.90
N PHE A 601 -12.34 -5.09 0.23
CA PHE A 601 -11.33 -4.17 0.75
C PHE A 601 -11.49 -2.77 0.15
N ILE A 602 -12.10 -1.85 0.90
CA ILE A 602 -12.44 -0.50 0.40
C ILE A 602 -11.36 0.52 0.76
N SER A 603 -10.62 0.31 1.84
CA SER A 603 -9.77 1.37 2.42
C SER A 603 -8.71 1.91 1.46
N GLN A 604 -8.07 1.03 0.69
CA GLN A 604 -6.99 1.42 -0.22
C GLN A 604 -7.49 2.23 -1.43
N PRO A 605 -8.46 1.76 -2.25
CA PRO A 605 -9.00 2.57 -3.34
C PRO A 605 -9.62 3.89 -2.87
N LEU A 606 -10.38 3.86 -1.76
CA LEU A 606 -10.98 5.04 -1.16
C LEU A 606 -9.92 6.10 -0.84
N TRP A 607 -8.83 5.67 -0.23
CA TRP A 607 -7.76 6.56 0.15
C TRP A 607 -6.93 7.08 -1.02
N MET A 608 -6.71 6.29 -2.08
CA MET A 608 -6.03 6.76 -3.29
C MET A 608 -6.78 7.93 -3.92
N ILE A 609 -8.11 7.81 -4.04
CA ILE A 609 -8.97 8.85 -4.59
C ILE A 609 -8.94 10.11 -3.70
N LEU A 610 -9.17 9.94 -2.40
CA LEU A 610 -9.22 11.05 -1.46
C LEU A 610 -7.86 11.77 -1.34
N THR A 611 -6.75 11.04 -1.27
CA THR A 611 -5.41 11.62 -1.14
C THR A 611 -5.03 12.39 -2.39
N ALA A 612 -5.22 11.81 -3.59
CA ALA A 612 -4.93 12.48 -4.85
C ALA A 612 -5.70 13.80 -4.99
N TYR A 613 -6.95 13.84 -4.52
CA TYR A 613 -7.75 15.06 -4.51
C TYR A 613 -7.26 16.09 -3.47
N LEU A 614 -6.99 15.65 -2.23
CA LEU A 614 -6.53 16.53 -1.16
C LEU A 614 -5.17 17.16 -1.47
N ASP A 615 -4.28 16.44 -2.16
CA ASP A 615 -3.00 16.96 -2.64
C ASP A 615 -3.19 18.07 -3.68
N LYS A 616 -4.11 17.88 -4.64
CA LYS A 616 -4.50 18.93 -5.59
C LYS A 616 -5.04 20.16 -4.86
N TRP A 617 -5.85 19.97 -3.82
CA TRP A 617 -6.41 21.06 -3.01
C TRP A 617 -5.35 21.81 -2.22
N GLU A 618 -4.42 21.10 -1.60
CA GLU A 618 -3.29 21.68 -0.86
C GLU A 618 -2.39 22.52 -1.78
N GLU A 619 -2.06 21.98 -2.96
CA GLU A 619 -1.29 22.72 -3.97
C GLU A 619 -2.05 23.96 -4.49
N PHE A 620 -3.35 23.82 -4.77
CA PHE A 620 -4.20 24.96 -5.14
C PHE A 620 -4.18 26.07 -4.07
N ARG A 621 -4.29 25.69 -2.79
CA ARG A 621 -4.21 26.61 -1.63
C ARG A 621 -2.84 27.27 -1.52
N ARG A 622 -1.76 26.50 -1.69
CA ARG A 622 -0.38 27.01 -1.67
C ARG A 622 -0.18 28.07 -2.76
N ARG A 623 -0.62 27.79 -3.99
CA ARG A 623 -0.51 28.74 -5.11
C ARG A 623 -1.31 30.02 -4.87
N ILE A 624 -2.50 29.92 -4.27
CA ILE A 624 -3.26 31.11 -3.84
C ILE A 624 -2.47 31.91 -2.78
N SER A 625 -1.88 31.24 -1.79
CA SER A 625 -1.09 31.91 -0.74
C SER A 625 0.14 32.65 -1.30
N GLU A 626 0.70 32.14 -2.39
CA GLU A 626 1.81 32.74 -3.14
C GLU A 626 1.36 33.87 -4.10
N ARG A 627 0.09 34.29 -4.02
CA ARG A 627 -0.54 35.29 -4.90
C ARG A 627 -0.53 34.91 -6.38
N LEU A 628 -0.39 33.62 -6.69
CA LEU A 628 -0.64 33.09 -8.02
C LEU A 628 -2.15 32.98 -8.25
N ARG A 629 -2.57 32.94 -9.52
CA ARG A 629 -3.97 32.73 -9.92
C ARG A 629 -4.11 31.33 -10.54
N PRO A 630 -4.10 30.26 -9.74
CA PRO A 630 -4.32 28.92 -10.25
C PRO A 630 -5.76 28.77 -10.79
N GLU A 631 -5.96 27.80 -11.69
CA GLU A 631 -7.31 27.39 -12.09
C GLU A 631 -8.08 26.87 -10.88
N LYS A 632 -9.38 27.16 -10.83
CA LYS A 632 -10.24 26.77 -9.71
C LYS A 632 -10.37 25.25 -9.69
N LEU A 633 -9.92 24.63 -8.61
CA LEU A 633 -10.17 23.20 -8.37
C LEU A 633 -11.65 22.99 -8.04
N LYS A 634 -12.30 22.06 -8.74
CA LYS A 634 -13.66 21.61 -8.42
C LYS A 634 -13.67 20.84 -7.10
N LYS A 635 -14.83 20.75 -6.46
CA LYS A 635 -15.06 19.99 -5.22
C LYS A 635 -15.09 18.48 -5.53
N LEU A 636 -14.88 17.58 -4.57
CA LEU A 636 -15.00 16.14 -4.81
C LEU A 636 -16.36 15.60 -4.37
N ASN A 637 -17.03 14.85 -5.24
CA ASN A 637 -18.18 14.03 -4.91
C ASN A 637 -17.87 12.56 -5.24
N LEU A 638 -17.48 11.79 -4.23
CA LEU A 638 -17.12 10.38 -4.36
C LEU A 638 -18.33 9.50 -4.03
N ILE A 639 -18.78 8.70 -5.00
CA ILE A 639 -19.89 7.76 -4.84
C ILE A 639 -19.33 6.34 -4.79
N VAL A 640 -19.33 5.74 -3.60
CA VAL A 640 -18.91 4.36 -3.36
C VAL A 640 -20.12 3.44 -3.45
N ILE A 641 -20.12 2.48 -4.38
CA ILE A 641 -21.23 1.55 -4.58
C ILE A 641 -20.77 0.16 -4.17
N THR A 642 -21.40 -0.43 -3.14
CA THR A 642 -21.00 -1.73 -2.56
C THR A 642 -22.22 -2.48 -2.01
N ASP A 643 -22.19 -3.81 -2.01
CA ASP A 643 -23.23 -4.64 -1.39
C ASP A 643 -22.93 -5.08 0.04
N GLY A 644 -21.67 -4.96 0.46
CA GLY A 644 -21.14 -5.60 1.63
C GLY A 644 -20.49 -4.62 2.61
N ALA A 645 -20.38 -5.06 3.86
CA ALA A 645 -19.56 -4.36 4.82
C ALA A 645 -18.10 -4.65 4.53
N ALA A 646 -17.25 -3.63 4.42
CA ALA A 646 -15.83 -3.86 4.11
C ALA A 646 -15.17 -4.83 5.10
N ASP A 647 -14.22 -5.65 4.65
CA ASP A 647 -13.42 -6.52 5.52
C ASP A 647 -12.36 -5.74 6.32
N ASP A 648 -12.04 -4.52 5.86
CA ASP A 648 -11.10 -3.57 6.47
C ASP A 648 -11.80 -2.36 7.10
N LYS A 649 -12.94 -2.59 7.79
CA LYS A 649 -13.81 -1.55 8.41
C LYS A 649 -13.06 -0.46 9.18
N GLU A 650 -12.14 -0.87 10.06
CA GLU A 650 -11.36 0.07 10.88
C GLU A 650 -10.45 0.95 10.02
N SER A 651 -9.86 0.39 8.95
CA SER A 651 -9.02 1.13 8.02
C SER A 651 -9.82 2.08 7.13
N VAL A 652 -11.03 1.70 6.72
CA VAL A 652 -11.96 2.60 6.00
C VAL A 652 -12.32 3.81 6.87
N GLU A 653 -12.64 3.57 8.15
CA GLU A 653 -12.89 4.63 9.12
C GLU A 653 -11.67 5.56 9.28
N ASP A 654 -10.47 5.00 9.46
CA ASP A 654 -9.23 5.78 9.60
C ASP A 654 -8.95 6.67 8.38
N VAL A 655 -9.21 6.16 7.17
CA VAL A 655 -9.04 6.90 5.90
C VAL A 655 -9.97 8.11 5.84
N ILE A 656 -11.26 7.90 6.12
CA ILE A 656 -12.27 8.95 6.10
C ILE A 656 -11.95 10.02 7.16
N VAL A 657 -11.63 9.59 8.38
CA VAL A 657 -11.25 10.49 9.48
C VAL A 657 -9.97 11.27 9.14
N GLY A 658 -8.99 10.62 8.52
CA GLY A 658 -7.76 11.26 8.06
C GLY A 658 -8.04 12.34 7.02
N ALA A 659 -8.88 12.06 6.02
CA ALA A 659 -9.30 13.04 5.02
C ALA A 659 -10.05 14.22 5.65
N ALA A 660 -10.98 13.95 6.57
CA ALA A 660 -11.74 14.97 7.28
C ALA A 660 -10.84 15.91 8.10
N ARG A 661 -9.87 15.36 8.85
CA ARG A 661 -8.87 16.15 9.60
C ARG A 661 -8.03 17.02 8.67
N ARG A 662 -7.54 16.45 7.57
CA ARG A 662 -6.71 17.17 6.60
C ARG A 662 -7.47 18.34 5.96
N LEU A 663 -8.76 18.17 5.68
CA LEU A 663 -9.65 19.26 5.23
C LEU A 663 -9.83 20.35 6.29
N ASP A 664 -9.99 19.97 7.56
CA ASP A 664 -10.08 20.92 8.69
C ASP A 664 -8.79 21.72 8.85
N GLU A 665 -7.63 21.06 8.82
CA GLU A 665 -6.30 21.68 8.92
C GLU A 665 -6.03 22.67 7.78
N LEU A 666 -6.43 22.31 6.55
CA LEU A 666 -6.28 23.16 5.37
C LEU A 666 -7.29 24.34 5.33
N GLY A 667 -8.25 24.37 6.26
CA GLY A 667 -9.33 25.36 6.29
C GLY A 667 -10.26 25.24 5.08
N ALA A 668 -10.49 24.02 4.59
CA ALA A 668 -11.33 23.76 3.44
C ALA A 668 -12.82 24.03 3.74
N PRO A 669 -13.62 24.47 2.75
CA PRO A 669 -15.08 24.50 2.85
C PRO A 669 -15.67 23.15 3.30
N PHE A 670 -16.81 23.17 4.01
CA PHE A 670 -17.45 21.93 4.50
C PHE A 670 -17.90 20.99 3.39
N ASP A 671 -18.19 21.54 2.21
CA ASP A 671 -18.63 20.82 1.01
C ASP A 671 -17.47 20.56 0.03
N GLN A 672 -16.22 20.70 0.47
CA GLN A 672 -15.06 20.50 -0.40
C GLN A 672 -14.92 19.04 -0.87
N VAL A 673 -15.29 18.10 -0.01
CA VAL A 673 -15.30 16.66 -0.26
C VAL A 673 -16.55 16.07 0.38
N GLY A 674 -17.27 15.25 -0.39
CA GLY A 674 -18.34 14.38 0.12
C GLY A 674 -18.16 12.95 -0.35
N ILE A 675 -18.51 12.00 0.52
CA ILE A 675 -18.46 10.56 0.26
C ILE A 675 -19.87 10.02 0.42
N GLN A 676 -20.45 9.56 -0.68
CA GLN A 676 -21.75 8.91 -0.70
C GLN A 676 -21.55 7.39 -0.78
N PHE A 677 -21.98 6.66 0.23
CA PHE A 677 -22.14 5.20 0.12
C PHE A 677 -23.53 4.87 -0.45
N LEU A 678 -23.57 4.15 -1.57
CA LEU A 678 -24.78 3.56 -2.13
C LEU A 678 -24.75 2.05 -1.92
N GLN A 679 -25.60 1.56 -1.02
CA GLN A 679 -25.67 0.14 -0.71
C GLN A 679 -26.50 -0.61 -1.76
N ILE A 680 -25.93 -1.66 -2.34
CA ILE A 680 -26.62 -2.61 -3.21
C ILE A 680 -27.09 -3.82 -2.38
N GLY A 681 -28.22 -4.42 -2.73
CA GLY A 681 -28.77 -5.54 -1.98
C GLY A 681 -29.31 -5.15 -0.59
N ARG A 682 -29.46 -6.16 0.27
CA ARG A 682 -30.23 -6.07 1.54
C ARG A 682 -29.48 -6.61 2.75
N ASP A 683 -28.16 -6.64 2.70
CA ASP A 683 -27.36 -7.11 3.84
C ASP A 683 -27.52 -6.16 5.04
N ALA A 684 -28.03 -6.70 6.15
CA ALA A 684 -28.35 -5.92 7.34
C ALA A 684 -27.10 -5.50 8.15
N ASP A 685 -26.00 -6.25 8.05
CA ASP A 685 -24.75 -5.92 8.70
C ASP A 685 -23.97 -4.87 7.89
N ALA A 686 -24.03 -4.93 6.56
CA ALA A 686 -23.58 -3.86 5.68
C ALA A 686 -24.34 -2.56 5.93
N ALA A 687 -25.67 -2.62 6.00
CA ALA A 687 -26.50 -1.45 6.30
C ALA A 687 -26.14 -0.81 7.65
N ARG A 688 -25.94 -1.64 8.68
CA ARG A 688 -25.54 -1.16 10.02
C ARG A 688 -24.16 -0.53 10.01
N TRP A 689 -23.21 -1.12 9.30
CA TRP A 689 -21.85 -0.58 9.21
C TRP A 689 -21.79 0.75 8.47
N LEU A 690 -22.50 0.87 7.34
CA LEU A 690 -22.58 2.11 6.58
C LEU A 690 -23.24 3.23 7.39
N LEU A 691 -24.30 2.92 8.13
CA LEU A 691 -24.95 3.88 9.03
C LEU A 691 -24.00 4.36 10.14
N LEU A 692 -23.13 3.49 10.66
CA LEU A 692 -22.11 3.89 11.63
C LEU A 692 -21.10 4.87 11.01
N LEU A 693 -20.72 4.71 9.74
CA LEU A 693 -19.80 5.64 9.08
C LEU A 693 -20.43 7.03 8.88
N ASP A 694 -21.72 7.08 8.58
CA ASP A 694 -22.50 8.32 8.43
C ASP A 694 -22.68 9.03 9.79
N GLU A 695 -23.26 8.36 10.78
CA GLU A 695 -23.69 9.01 12.02
C GLU A 695 -22.57 9.20 13.06
N SER A 696 -21.62 8.26 13.16
CA SER A 696 -20.77 8.15 14.36
C SER A 696 -19.42 8.87 14.26
N LEU A 697 -18.88 9.07 13.05
CA LEU A 697 -17.50 9.52 12.87
C LEU A 697 -17.25 10.93 13.41
N LYS A 698 -18.18 11.85 13.13
CA LYS A 698 -18.11 13.24 13.62
C LYS A 698 -18.09 13.29 15.14
N GLU A 699 -18.96 12.55 15.80
CA GLU A 699 -19.05 12.58 17.27
C GLU A 699 -17.88 11.87 17.93
N LYS A 700 -17.47 10.72 17.39
CA LYS A 700 -16.39 9.86 17.89
C LYS A 700 -15.02 10.54 17.75
N HIS A 701 -14.74 11.14 16.60
CA HIS A 701 -13.40 11.66 16.27
C HIS A 701 -13.28 13.18 16.30
N LYS A 702 -14.40 13.89 16.52
CA LYS A 702 -14.47 15.36 16.53
C LYS A 702 -13.98 15.99 15.23
N VAL A 703 -14.34 15.37 14.11
CA VAL A 703 -14.01 15.83 12.74
C VAL A 703 -15.25 16.34 12.04
N ARG A 704 -15.08 17.06 10.92
CA ARG A 704 -16.21 17.35 10.02
C ARG A 704 -16.88 16.07 9.52
N ASP A 705 -18.18 16.15 9.36
CA ASP A 705 -19.00 15.14 8.70
C ASP A 705 -18.95 15.37 7.18
N ILE A 706 -18.57 14.31 6.46
CA ILE A 706 -18.32 14.24 5.01
C ILE A 706 -18.89 12.96 4.39
N VAL A 707 -19.69 12.16 5.13
CA VAL A 707 -20.18 10.85 4.70
C VAL A 707 -21.71 10.84 4.75
N ASP A 708 -22.37 10.34 3.71
CA ASP A 708 -23.81 10.00 3.72
C ASP A 708 -23.97 8.57 3.21
N THR A 709 -25.00 7.86 3.67
CA THR A 709 -25.34 6.53 3.14
C THR A 709 -26.79 6.37 2.71
N ARG A 710 -27.01 5.65 1.60
CA ARG A 710 -28.33 5.34 1.07
C ARG A 710 -28.40 3.92 0.54
N PRO A 711 -29.48 3.16 0.81
CA PRO A 711 -29.74 1.93 0.08
C PRO A 711 -30.24 2.23 -1.33
N TRP A 712 -29.91 1.35 -2.27
CA TRP A 712 -30.53 1.32 -3.58
C TRP A 712 -31.83 0.51 -3.56
N ASP A 713 -32.84 1.08 -4.20
CA ASP A 713 -34.14 0.44 -4.43
C ASP A 713 -34.51 0.64 -5.90
N SER A 714 -34.54 -0.45 -6.69
CA SER A 714 -34.98 -0.37 -8.09
C SER A 714 -36.39 0.24 -8.19
N PRO A 715 -36.58 1.28 -9.02
CA PRO A 715 -37.87 1.95 -9.14
C PRO A 715 -38.89 1.06 -9.86
N GLN A 716 -40.13 1.00 -9.34
CA GLN A 716 -41.26 0.43 -10.09
C GLN A 716 -41.72 1.39 -11.21
N GLU A 717 -41.60 2.69 -10.96
CA GLU A 717 -41.92 3.76 -11.91
C GLU A 717 -40.97 4.96 -11.73
N ILE A 718 -40.68 5.66 -12.83
CA ILE A 718 -39.91 6.91 -12.80
C ILE A 718 -40.88 8.04 -12.47
N ASN A 719 -40.93 8.42 -11.19
CA ASN A 719 -41.80 9.49 -10.68
C ASN A 719 -41.00 10.53 -9.88
N LYS A 720 -41.67 11.57 -9.38
CA LYS A 720 -41.03 12.64 -8.59
C LYS A 720 -40.37 12.13 -7.29
N SER A 721 -40.92 11.08 -6.68
CA SER A 721 -40.31 10.46 -5.50
C SER A 721 -38.97 9.81 -5.85
N PHE A 722 -38.90 9.08 -6.97
CA PHE A 722 -37.65 8.52 -7.46
C PHE A 722 -36.65 9.59 -7.87
N GLN A 723 -37.08 10.66 -8.56
CA GLN A 723 -36.21 11.81 -8.84
C GLN A 723 -35.63 12.42 -7.56
N THR A 724 -36.44 12.54 -6.50
CA THR A 724 -35.99 13.04 -5.19
C THR A 724 -34.95 12.09 -4.57
N ARG A 725 -35.14 10.77 -4.68
CA ARG A 725 -34.13 9.78 -4.26
C ARG A 725 -32.84 9.89 -5.06
N LEU A 726 -32.91 10.12 -6.38
CA LEU A 726 -31.73 10.34 -7.21
C LEU A 726 -30.97 11.61 -6.81
N VAL A 727 -31.67 12.69 -6.46
CA VAL A 727 -31.04 13.90 -5.89
C VAL A 727 -30.32 13.57 -4.58
N GLN A 728 -30.93 12.78 -3.70
CA GLN A 728 -30.31 12.36 -2.44
C GLN A 728 -29.09 11.48 -2.67
N ILE A 729 -29.18 10.49 -3.57
CA ILE A 729 -28.05 9.61 -3.90
C ILE A 729 -26.90 10.42 -4.52
N LEU A 730 -27.18 11.41 -5.37
CA LEU A 730 -26.12 12.13 -6.08
C LEU A 730 -25.55 13.32 -5.30
N LEU A 731 -26.26 13.85 -4.30
CA LEU A 731 -25.87 15.08 -3.60
C LEU A 731 -25.87 14.98 -2.07
N GLY A 732 -26.31 13.86 -1.48
CA GLY A 732 -26.40 13.67 -0.03
C GLY A 732 -25.06 13.88 0.65
N GLY A 733 -24.01 13.21 0.17
CA GLY A 733 -22.65 13.31 0.71
C GLY A 733 -22.02 14.71 0.61
N VAL A 734 -22.54 15.61 -0.24
CA VAL A 734 -21.98 16.96 -0.46
C VAL A 734 -22.92 18.10 -0.03
N SER A 735 -24.15 17.81 0.38
CA SER A 735 -25.14 18.84 0.73
C SER A 735 -26.01 18.42 1.93
N ARG A 736 -25.68 18.98 3.10
CA ARG A 736 -26.43 18.75 4.35
C ARG A 736 -27.90 19.18 4.28
N ASP A 737 -28.23 20.17 3.46
CA ASP A 737 -29.63 20.61 3.29
C ASP A 737 -30.44 19.61 2.46
N ILE A 738 -29.78 18.83 1.58
CA ILE A 738 -30.42 17.77 0.80
C ILE A 738 -30.54 16.50 1.64
N ASP A 739 -29.49 16.15 2.40
CA ASP A 739 -29.48 15.05 3.35
C ASP A 739 -30.61 15.19 4.40
N LYS A 740 -30.68 16.33 5.11
CA LYS A 740 -31.66 16.55 6.20
C LYS A 740 -33.14 16.53 5.79
N ARG A 741 -33.45 16.64 4.50
CA ARG A 741 -34.85 16.66 4.00
C ARG A 741 -35.61 15.35 4.23
N GLN A 742 -34.95 14.29 4.71
CA GLN A 742 -35.63 13.11 5.21
C GLN A 742 -36.34 13.27 6.56
N SER A 743 -35.87 14.17 7.44
CA SER A 743 -36.43 14.29 8.80
C SER A 743 -37.88 14.78 8.87
N VAL A 744 -38.45 15.26 7.76
CA VAL A 744 -39.82 15.78 7.68
C VAL A 744 -40.80 14.81 7.02
N ALA A 745 -40.32 13.73 6.37
CA ALA A 745 -41.17 12.81 5.60
C ALA A 745 -41.44 11.45 6.27
N MET A 746 -40.94 11.23 7.49
CA MET A 746 -41.24 10.03 8.31
C MET A 746 -42.02 10.36 9.60
N HIS A 747 -43.03 11.25 9.51
CA HIS A 747 -44.11 11.35 10.49
C HIS A 747 -45.47 11.15 9.85
#